data_AF-A0A9Q8ZEK5-F1
#
_entry.id   AF-A0A9Q8ZEK5-F1
#
_cell.length_a   1.000
_cell.length_b   1.000
_cell.length_c   1.000
_cell.angle_alpha   90.00
_cell.angle_beta   90.00
_cell.angle_gamma   90.00
#
_symmetry.space_group_name_H-M   'P 1'
#
loop_
_entity.id
_entity.type
_entity.pdbx_description
1 polymer ?
#
loop_
_entity_poly.entity_id
_entity_poly.type
_entity_poly.pdbx_seq_one_letter_code
_entity_poly.pdbx_strand_id
1 'polypeptide(L)'
;MSAFSRNLCSTASRTIRSRASVVTRATRPIALRAFPTISATSRVPSASPFSTMTPLKSAVTQTLTKREYDPEIKDMASYIHNTPIDSELAYDTARWVFVDTLGCGLEGLRFEQCRKILGPVVEGTIVPNGTKVPGTNYQLDPVNGAFNIGAMIRWLDFNDCWLAAEWGHPSDNLGAILATADWITRTNKAGGNLGNGKIFKVRDVLEAMIRAHEIQGCMALENSFNKVGLDHVILVKLASTAVVSKMMGLSEAQTRDTISQAFVDGQSMRTYRHSPNTMSRKSWAAGDACQTAVNLVLKVMKGEPGLPTVLSAPTWGFYDVNFGGKPFTFQRGYGSYVMENVLFKVSYPAEFHSQTAVEAAQRLNKKLRAMGKTAEDIEGVVNRTHEACIRIIDKQFKPMENFADRDHCVQYMVATMFVFDRLEATDYPDDSEAATSALVESLRQRISCVEDPQFTKDYHDPEKRTISNALTVTLKDGTVLEEEVVEAPLGHRLRREEAKPEILAKYKRHLGPHYPAEHVDKLVALAQDSKTLDNMDIDEYVDLRSLSSIDEAEKGMYDSTLELTAPGFVYMDPKKQSLAPTPALPVSPVHQGITPCASVPELTLPAGEKPNGAAEVKTTVKGPVTDKPRKPKTSRWVLFTLWFNTYRKFFTFVTLLNLTGIILAACGRFPYAENHLGALVLGNLLCAILMRNELWMRFLYMVAIYGLSWTPIPVKLAVVSILQHVGGIHSGCALSGAAWLIYKVVDIIRYRAVQHPAIIASGIITNVFIIISVLSAFPWVRNTYHNVFERHHRFVGWLGLAMTWVFVIMSNTYDIKRGEWRRDSHSLLSVQELWFAVFMTIFVLIPWVTLREVPVEVEIPSPKVAVLKFERGMQQGLLGRISRTSVMEYHAFGIISEGRKSGCHYMICGVQGDFTRGLVANPPKTVWTRQLKFAGPGHASAMFNRGIRICTGTGIGAALSTCIQSPNWFLIWIGSDQERTFGPTVAGLIHKHIEPERMILWDSKKRGGRPDTMALLRETWKSFGAEVIFITSNKQGNDEMMRGCKEEGMHAFGTLWDF
;
A
#
# COMPACT_ATOMS: atom_id res chain seq x y z
N MET A 1 4.00 4.66 -64.08
CA MET A 1 3.50 5.05 -65.41
C MET A 1 3.44 6.58 -65.48
N SER A 2 3.28 7.14 -66.67
CA SER A 2 3.10 8.58 -67.01
C SER A 2 2.17 9.35 -66.04
N ALA A 3 2.34 10.65 -65.73
CA ALA A 3 3.26 11.71 -66.22
C ALA A 3 3.38 12.83 -65.13
N PHE A 4 3.79 14.11 -65.31
CA PHE A 4 3.99 15.00 -66.47
C PHE A 4 5.04 16.12 -66.20
N SER A 5 5.46 16.78 -67.28
CA SER A 5 6.18 18.09 -67.39
C SER A 5 5.43 19.28 -66.72
N ARG A 6 5.98 20.48 -66.41
CA ARG A 6 7.20 21.27 -66.78
C ARG A 6 7.59 22.18 -65.57
N ASN A 7 8.85 22.57 -65.31
CA ASN A 7 9.66 23.70 -65.88
C ASN A 7 8.97 25.10 -65.86
N LEU A 8 9.62 26.25 -65.58
CA LEU A 8 11.02 26.60 -65.21
C LEU A 8 11.15 28.06 -64.65
N CYS A 9 12.20 28.33 -63.86
CA CYS A 9 13.00 29.57 -63.71
C CYS A 9 12.45 31.03 -63.79
N SER A 10 12.89 31.85 -62.81
CA SER A 10 13.72 33.09 -62.95
C SER A 10 13.19 34.52 -62.62
N THR A 11 14.03 35.22 -61.82
CA THR A 11 14.48 36.65 -61.86
C THR A 11 13.51 37.87 -61.91
N ALA A 12 13.58 38.65 -60.80
CA ALA A 12 14.12 40.04 -60.73
C ALA A 12 13.26 41.33 -60.89
N SER A 13 13.55 42.27 -59.97
CA SER A 13 13.70 43.74 -60.14
C SER A 13 12.51 44.74 -60.26
N ARG A 14 12.41 45.62 -59.23
CA ARG A 14 11.92 47.02 -59.24
C ARG A 14 10.39 47.18 -59.54
N THR A 15 9.68 48.31 -59.37
CA THR A 15 10.05 49.74 -59.11
C THR A 15 8.98 50.48 -58.25
N ILE A 16 9.26 51.73 -57.86
CA ILE A 16 8.44 52.64 -57.00
C ILE A 16 7.34 53.40 -57.78
N ARG A 17 6.15 53.65 -57.18
CA ARG A 17 5.22 54.83 -57.28
C ARG A 17 3.81 54.47 -56.75
N SER A 18 2.85 55.36 -56.41
CA SER A 18 2.83 56.75 -55.87
C SER A 18 1.37 57.24 -55.64
N ARG A 19 1.17 58.40 -54.96
CA ARG A 19 -0.11 59.15 -54.74
C ARG A 19 -1.04 58.52 -53.68
N ALA A 20 -1.44 59.23 -52.61
CA ALA A 20 -2.42 60.33 -52.44
C ALA A 20 -3.88 59.79 -52.27
N SER A 21 -4.79 60.40 -51.49
CA SER A 21 -4.93 61.81 -51.07
C SER A 21 -5.77 62.01 -49.77
N VAL A 22 -5.59 63.17 -49.09
CA VAL A 22 -6.61 64.14 -48.56
C VAL A 22 -7.92 63.59 -47.93
N VAL A 23 -8.35 63.97 -46.71
CA VAL A 23 -9.18 65.17 -46.38
C VAL A 23 -9.01 65.63 -44.90
N THR A 24 -9.17 66.94 -44.65
CA THR A 24 -9.15 67.63 -43.34
C THR A 24 -10.52 68.12 -42.86
N ARG A 25 -10.75 68.22 -41.54
CA ARG A 25 -11.61 69.29 -40.94
C ARG A 25 -11.25 69.56 -39.46
N ALA A 26 -11.68 70.70 -38.90
CA ALA A 26 -11.11 71.25 -37.66
C ALA A 26 -12.04 72.21 -36.87
N THR A 27 -11.71 72.48 -35.59
CA THR A 27 -12.08 73.66 -34.75
C THR A 27 -13.58 73.87 -34.38
N ARG A 28 -14.04 74.56 -33.30
CA ARG A 28 -13.43 75.36 -32.17
C ARG A 28 -14.39 75.37 -30.90
N PRO A 29 -14.30 76.21 -29.82
CA PRO A 29 -14.59 75.77 -28.42
C PRO A 29 -15.52 76.70 -27.55
N ILE A 30 -15.42 76.61 -26.20
CA ILE A 30 -15.92 77.54 -25.12
C ILE A 30 -17.43 77.38 -24.75
N ALA A 31 -17.94 77.50 -23.50
CA ALA A 31 -17.46 78.12 -22.23
C ALA A 31 -17.79 77.33 -20.91
N LEU A 32 -17.45 77.92 -19.74
CA LEU A 32 -17.58 77.38 -18.37
C LEU A 32 -18.90 77.72 -17.62
N ARG A 33 -19.17 77.00 -16.51
CA ARG A 33 -19.54 77.63 -15.23
C ARG A 33 -19.13 76.81 -13.99
N ALA A 34 -18.93 77.51 -12.87
CA ALA A 34 -18.39 77.04 -11.58
C ALA A 34 -19.51 76.52 -10.63
N PHE A 35 -19.34 76.07 -9.37
CA PHE A 35 -18.23 75.91 -8.38
C PHE A 35 -18.68 74.81 -7.35
N PRO A 36 -18.02 74.44 -6.21
CA PRO A 36 -16.98 75.14 -5.44
C PRO A 36 -15.71 74.30 -5.10
N THR A 37 -14.84 74.88 -4.25
CA THR A 37 -13.50 74.41 -3.89
C THR A 37 -13.41 73.73 -2.52
N ILE A 38 -12.50 72.76 -2.37
CA ILE A 38 -11.87 72.39 -1.09
C ILE A 38 -10.35 72.31 -1.33
N SER A 39 -9.57 72.77 -0.35
CA SER A 39 -8.10 72.84 -0.43
C SER A 39 -7.44 71.50 -0.08
N ALA A 40 -6.48 71.07 -0.90
CA ALA A 40 -5.61 69.94 -0.63
C ALA A 40 -4.20 70.45 -0.26
N THR A 41 -3.92 70.57 1.04
CA THR A 41 -2.60 70.97 1.56
C THR A 41 -1.72 69.77 1.89
N SER A 42 -0.41 69.93 1.73
CA SER A 42 0.56 68.85 1.87
C SER A 42 0.97 68.59 3.32
N ARG A 43 0.98 67.31 3.72
CA ARG A 43 1.83 66.80 4.81
C ARG A 43 2.39 65.43 4.43
N VAL A 44 3.70 65.28 4.64
CA VAL A 44 4.43 64.01 4.48
C VAL A 44 4.54 63.34 5.86
N PRO A 45 4.31 62.02 5.93
CA PRO A 45 5.03 61.17 6.87
C PRO A 45 5.68 59.95 6.19
N SER A 46 6.88 59.60 6.67
CA SER A 46 7.64 58.34 6.50
C SER A 46 7.17 57.30 5.47
N ALA A 47 8.00 57.06 4.44
CA ALA A 47 7.89 55.85 3.62
C ALA A 47 8.34 54.59 4.40
N SER A 48 7.59 53.50 4.26
CA SER A 48 7.96 52.15 4.74
C SER A 48 8.54 51.30 3.58
N PRO A 49 9.36 50.28 3.86
CA PRO A 49 10.09 49.54 2.81
C PRO A 49 9.18 48.58 2.02
N PHE A 50 9.35 48.57 0.70
CA PHE A 50 8.57 47.74 -0.21
C PHE A 50 9.08 46.28 -0.21
N SER A 51 8.36 45.39 0.48
CA SER A 51 8.71 43.96 0.63
C SER A 51 7.94 43.09 -0.37
N THR A 52 8.58 42.04 -0.90
CA THR A 52 8.02 41.14 -1.93
C THR A 52 7.10 40.05 -1.38
N MET A 53 6.34 40.35 -0.32
CA MET A 53 5.31 39.48 0.24
C MET A 53 3.96 39.80 -0.40
N THR A 54 3.35 38.82 -1.09
CA THR A 54 1.90 38.84 -1.34
C THR A 54 1.18 38.97 0.00
N PRO A 55 0.05 39.69 0.11
CA PRO A 55 -0.64 39.81 1.38
C PRO A 55 -1.00 38.43 1.94
N LEU A 56 -0.30 38.03 3.01
CA LEU A 56 -0.88 37.19 4.02
C LEU A 56 -2.26 37.79 4.33
N LYS A 57 -3.30 36.96 4.39
CA LYS A 57 -4.46 37.33 5.20
C LYS A 57 -3.87 37.69 6.55
N SER A 58 -3.96 38.96 6.96
CA SER A 58 -3.55 39.36 8.30
C SER A 58 -4.24 38.38 9.23
N ALA A 59 -3.46 37.70 10.09
CA ALA A 59 -4.07 36.99 11.20
C ALA A 59 -5.02 38.00 11.84
N VAL A 60 -6.32 37.68 11.87
CA VAL A 60 -7.25 38.47 12.67
C VAL A 60 -6.58 38.55 14.03
N THR A 61 -6.40 39.75 14.57
CA THR A 61 -5.99 39.92 15.97
C THR A 61 -7.17 39.49 16.82
N GLN A 62 -7.45 38.19 16.79
CA GLN A 62 -8.00 37.48 17.91
C GLN A 62 -7.16 37.94 19.09
N THR A 63 -7.83 38.56 20.06
CA THR A 63 -7.44 38.43 21.45
C THR A 63 -6.98 36.99 21.70
N LEU A 64 -6.04 36.77 22.61
CA LEU A 64 -5.56 35.43 22.96
C LEU A 64 -6.64 34.65 23.74
N THR A 65 -7.79 34.41 23.09
CA THR A 65 -8.73 33.36 23.42
C THR A 65 -7.95 32.06 23.29
N LYS A 66 -7.58 31.52 24.44
CA LYS A 66 -6.92 30.23 24.60
C LYS A 66 -7.73 29.21 23.81
N ARG A 67 -7.22 28.78 22.64
CA ARG A 67 -7.96 27.91 21.72
C ARG A 67 -8.38 26.66 22.49
N GLU A 68 -9.67 26.42 22.55
CA GLU A 68 -10.19 25.25 23.25
C GLU A 68 -9.80 23.97 22.52
N TYR A 69 -9.70 22.90 23.29
CA TYR A 69 -9.60 21.56 22.74
C TYR A 69 -10.93 21.17 22.08
N ASP A 70 -10.83 20.43 20.97
CA ASP A 70 -11.97 19.77 20.34
C ASP A 70 -12.79 18.98 21.39
N PRO A 71 -14.14 19.04 21.36
CA PRO A 71 -14.99 18.55 22.45
C PRO A 71 -14.76 17.07 22.76
N GLU A 72 -14.54 16.24 21.74
CA GLU A 72 -14.26 14.81 21.87
C GLU A 72 -13.00 14.55 22.71
N ILE A 73 -12.00 15.42 22.61
CA ILE A 73 -10.75 15.37 23.38
C ILE A 73 -10.99 15.85 24.83
N LYS A 74 -11.85 16.86 25.03
CA LYS A 74 -12.27 17.29 26.37
C LYS A 74 -13.05 16.18 27.08
N ASP A 75 -13.95 15.50 26.38
CA ASP A 75 -14.81 14.45 26.93
C ASP A 75 -14.03 13.18 27.28
N MET A 76 -13.12 12.72 26.41
CA MET A 76 -12.23 11.61 26.72
C MET A 76 -11.31 11.90 27.92
N ALA A 77 -10.71 13.09 27.98
CA ALA A 77 -9.87 13.47 29.12
C ALA A 77 -10.67 13.56 30.43
N SER A 78 -11.86 14.15 30.39
CA SER A 78 -12.75 14.25 31.55
C SER A 78 -13.22 12.86 32.02
N TYR A 79 -13.59 11.96 31.10
CA TYR A 79 -13.95 10.58 31.43
C TYR A 79 -12.82 9.85 32.18
N ILE A 80 -11.58 9.97 31.69
CA ILE A 80 -10.41 9.34 32.32
C ILE A 80 -10.22 9.80 33.77
N HIS A 81 -10.32 11.10 34.03
CA HIS A 81 -10.03 11.67 35.35
C HIS A 81 -11.21 11.66 36.31
N ASN A 82 -12.41 12.04 35.83
CA ASN A 82 -13.53 12.46 36.67
C ASN A 82 -14.68 11.44 36.76
N THR A 83 -14.81 10.52 35.80
CA THR A 83 -15.88 9.50 35.84
C THR A 83 -15.46 8.31 36.71
N PRO A 84 -16.20 7.96 37.78
CA PRO A 84 -15.95 6.75 38.56
C PRO A 84 -16.39 5.49 37.77
N ILE A 85 -15.85 4.32 38.15
CA ILE A 85 -16.21 3.03 37.56
C ILE A 85 -16.88 2.20 38.65
N ASP A 86 -18.21 2.27 38.73
CA ASP A 86 -19.01 1.69 39.83
C ASP A 86 -19.73 0.39 39.42
N SER A 87 -19.27 -0.28 38.36
CA SER A 87 -19.87 -1.50 37.80
C SER A 87 -19.06 -2.74 38.18
N GLU A 88 -19.54 -3.52 39.15
CA GLU A 88 -18.91 -4.81 39.50
C GLU A 88 -19.02 -5.85 38.38
N LEU A 89 -20.00 -5.73 37.46
CA LEU A 89 -20.04 -6.55 36.23
C LEU A 89 -18.88 -6.20 35.29
N ALA A 90 -18.50 -4.93 35.22
CA ALA A 90 -17.33 -4.50 34.45
C ALA A 90 -16.04 -5.02 35.10
N TYR A 91 -15.90 -4.99 36.43
CA TYR A 91 -14.75 -5.56 37.13
C TYR A 91 -14.66 -7.08 37.02
N ASP A 92 -15.77 -7.83 37.17
CA ASP A 92 -15.79 -9.28 36.93
C ASP A 92 -15.35 -9.57 35.49
N THR A 93 -16.00 -8.96 34.50
CA THR A 93 -15.65 -9.19 33.09
C THR A 93 -14.20 -8.79 32.79
N ALA A 94 -13.69 -7.71 33.39
CA ALA A 94 -12.28 -7.30 33.26
C ALA A 94 -11.30 -8.35 33.80
N ARG A 95 -11.60 -9.03 34.93
CA ARG A 95 -10.77 -10.14 35.44
C ARG A 95 -10.69 -11.28 34.43
N TRP A 96 -11.83 -11.64 33.84
CA TRP A 96 -11.90 -12.67 32.80
C TRP A 96 -11.14 -12.26 31.53
N VAL A 97 -11.27 -11.01 31.06
CA VAL A 97 -10.45 -10.51 29.93
C VAL A 97 -8.96 -10.54 30.27
N PHE A 98 -8.58 -10.12 31.47
CA PHE A 98 -7.18 -10.04 31.91
C PHE A 98 -6.48 -11.41 31.88
N VAL A 99 -7.11 -12.46 32.42
CA VAL A 99 -6.54 -13.82 32.40
C VAL A 99 -6.59 -14.45 31.01
N ASP A 100 -7.69 -14.28 30.25
CA ASP A 100 -7.81 -14.78 28.87
C ASP A 100 -6.73 -14.19 27.95
N THR A 101 -6.53 -12.87 28.03
CA THR A 101 -5.58 -12.10 27.23
C THR A 101 -4.13 -12.51 27.54
N LEU A 102 -3.78 -12.66 28.82
CA LEU A 102 -2.46 -13.15 29.23
C LEU A 102 -2.22 -14.61 28.81
N GLY A 103 -3.26 -15.46 28.88
CA GLY A 103 -3.21 -16.80 28.31
C GLY A 103 -2.94 -16.79 26.80
N CYS A 104 -3.61 -15.92 26.05
CA CYS A 104 -3.37 -15.77 24.61
C CYS A 104 -1.95 -15.30 24.28
N GLY A 105 -1.37 -14.43 25.13
CA GLY A 105 0.03 -14.01 25.00
C GLY A 105 1.03 -15.15 25.14
N LEU A 106 0.83 -16.02 26.15
CA LEU A 106 1.68 -17.19 26.38
C LEU A 106 1.58 -18.22 25.25
N GLU A 107 0.36 -18.59 24.83
CA GLU A 107 0.17 -19.47 23.66
C GLU A 107 0.81 -18.88 22.39
N GLY A 108 0.76 -17.55 22.22
CA GLY A 108 1.48 -16.81 21.18
C GLY A 108 3.00 -17.03 21.19
N LEU A 109 3.63 -17.18 22.36
CA LEU A 109 5.06 -17.46 22.50
C LEU A 109 5.46 -18.84 21.95
N ARG A 110 4.55 -19.80 21.82
CA ARG A 110 4.89 -21.11 21.22
C ARG A 110 5.34 -20.94 19.76
N PHE A 111 4.77 -19.97 19.06
CA PHE A 111 5.03 -19.66 17.65
C PHE A 111 6.34 -18.86 17.48
N GLU A 112 7.31 -19.44 16.78
CA GLU A 112 8.60 -18.80 16.47
C GLU A 112 8.42 -17.44 15.78
N GLN A 113 7.38 -17.32 14.94
CA GLN A 113 7.07 -16.11 14.20
C GLN A 113 6.67 -14.93 15.11
N CYS A 114 6.16 -15.21 16.32
CA CYS A 114 5.96 -14.23 17.39
C CYS A 114 7.29 -13.96 18.10
N ARG A 115 7.91 -15.00 18.68
CA ARG A 115 9.15 -14.88 19.49
C ARG A 115 10.25 -14.06 18.82
N LYS A 116 10.46 -14.23 17.52
CA LYS A 116 11.54 -13.56 16.76
C LYS A 116 11.38 -12.04 16.57
N ILE A 117 10.26 -11.44 16.97
CA ILE A 117 10.08 -9.98 17.00
C ILE A 117 10.00 -9.42 18.41
N LEU A 118 10.07 -10.27 19.43
CA LEU A 118 10.11 -9.90 20.85
C LEU A 118 11.57 -9.74 21.32
N GLY A 119 11.75 -9.18 22.51
CA GLY A 119 13.06 -8.92 23.12
C GLY A 119 13.49 -7.44 23.06
N PRO A 120 14.72 -7.15 23.49
CA PRO A 120 15.29 -5.80 23.42
C PRO A 120 15.70 -5.44 21.99
N VAL A 121 15.70 -4.14 21.66
CA VAL A 121 16.14 -3.64 20.34
C VAL A 121 17.63 -3.90 20.08
N VAL A 122 18.42 -4.06 21.14
CA VAL A 122 19.82 -4.47 21.12
C VAL A 122 20.01 -5.58 22.15
N GLU A 123 20.53 -6.73 21.72
CA GLU A 123 20.76 -7.87 22.61
C GLU A 123 21.70 -7.52 23.77
N GLY A 124 21.40 -8.03 24.96
CA GLY A 124 22.14 -7.70 26.19
C GLY A 124 21.85 -6.32 26.78
N THR A 125 20.83 -5.59 26.30
CA THR A 125 20.37 -4.35 26.95
C THR A 125 19.86 -4.64 28.37
N ILE A 126 20.40 -3.94 29.37
CA ILE A 126 19.93 -3.98 30.76
C ILE A 126 19.11 -2.72 31.04
N VAL A 127 17.89 -2.87 31.54
CA VAL A 127 17.01 -1.75 31.92
C VAL A 127 16.71 -1.81 33.42
N PRO A 128 17.35 -0.98 34.26
CA PRO A 128 17.09 -0.92 35.70
C PRO A 128 15.61 -0.64 35.99
N ASN A 129 15.00 -1.46 36.86
CA ASN A 129 13.58 -1.43 37.20
C ASN A 129 12.63 -1.54 35.99
N GLY A 130 13.13 -2.00 34.83
CA GLY A 130 12.34 -2.16 33.62
C GLY A 130 11.16 -3.11 33.81
N THR A 131 10.17 -3.02 32.92
CA THR A 131 9.03 -3.93 32.96
C THR A 131 9.43 -5.33 32.46
N LYS A 132 8.94 -6.38 33.12
CA LYS A 132 9.15 -7.76 32.68
C LYS A 132 8.06 -8.22 31.72
N VAL A 133 8.44 -8.97 30.70
CA VAL A 133 7.52 -9.52 29.71
C VAL A 133 7.10 -10.96 30.11
N PRO A 134 5.81 -11.23 30.39
CA PRO A 134 5.33 -12.54 30.82
C PRO A 134 5.73 -13.69 29.89
N GLY A 135 6.04 -14.86 30.45
CA GLY A 135 6.51 -16.04 29.73
C GLY A 135 7.93 -15.95 29.19
N THR A 136 8.70 -14.92 29.58
CA THR A 136 10.08 -14.70 29.09
C THR A 136 11.03 -14.30 30.22
N ASN A 137 12.31 -14.09 29.86
CA ASN A 137 13.34 -13.48 30.71
C ASN A 137 13.63 -12.02 30.33
N TYR A 138 12.80 -11.38 29.49
CA TYR A 138 13.05 -10.00 29.05
C TYR A 138 12.60 -8.99 30.10
N GLN A 139 13.52 -8.11 30.52
CA GLN A 139 13.25 -6.89 31.27
C GLN A 139 13.59 -5.67 30.40
N LEU A 140 12.58 -4.85 30.10
CA LEU A 140 12.62 -3.84 29.04
C LEU A 140 12.21 -2.46 29.55
N ASP A 141 12.47 -1.43 28.76
CA ASP A 141 11.86 -0.11 28.96
C ASP A 141 10.32 -0.20 28.73
N PRO A 142 9.51 0.68 29.33
CA PRO A 142 8.05 0.58 29.23
C PRO A 142 7.51 0.75 27.80
N VAL A 143 8.26 1.37 26.89
CA VAL A 143 7.86 1.56 25.48
C VAL A 143 8.04 0.24 24.71
N ASN A 144 9.19 -0.40 24.81
CA ASN A 144 9.43 -1.70 24.18
C ASN A 144 8.72 -2.86 24.91
N GLY A 145 8.52 -2.76 26.23
CA GLY A 145 7.66 -3.66 27.00
C GLY A 145 6.22 -3.63 26.51
N ALA A 146 5.67 -2.43 26.25
CA ALA A 146 4.33 -2.27 25.70
C ALA A 146 4.19 -2.87 24.29
N PHE A 147 5.24 -2.76 23.46
CA PHE A 147 5.30 -3.49 22.18
C PHE A 147 5.23 -5.01 22.41
N ASN A 148 6.10 -5.53 23.27
CA ASN A 148 6.27 -6.96 23.48
C ASN A 148 4.99 -7.62 23.99
N ILE A 149 4.38 -7.04 25.04
CA ILE A 149 3.14 -7.56 25.63
C ILE A 149 1.98 -7.40 24.62
N GLY A 150 1.82 -6.23 23.99
CA GLY A 150 0.76 -6.00 23.01
C GLY A 150 0.86 -6.86 21.74
N ALA A 151 2.08 -7.21 21.32
CA ALA A 151 2.30 -8.08 20.16
C ALA A 151 2.02 -9.56 20.47
N MET A 152 2.34 -10.06 21.67
CA MET A 152 2.05 -11.46 22.02
C MET A 152 0.55 -11.70 22.22
N ILE A 153 -0.15 -10.85 22.99
CA ILE A 153 -1.55 -11.08 23.37
C ILE A 153 -2.48 -11.10 22.16
N ARG A 154 -2.16 -10.28 21.15
CA ARG A 154 -2.90 -10.19 19.89
C ARG A 154 -2.45 -11.21 18.83
N TRP A 155 -1.35 -11.95 19.06
CA TRP A 155 -0.62 -12.63 17.99
C TRP A 155 -1.48 -13.60 17.18
N LEU A 156 -2.20 -14.47 17.90
CA LEU A 156 -2.99 -15.57 17.36
C LEU A 156 -4.44 -15.20 17.04
N ASP A 157 -4.82 -13.92 17.15
CA ASP A 157 -6.21 -13.51 16.94
C ASP A 157 -7.18 -14.23 17.91
N PHE A 158 -6.73 -14.62 19.11
CA PHE A 158 -7.50 -15.45 20.05
C PHE A 158 -7.91 -14.71 21.34
N ASN A 159 -7.54 -13.44 21.48
CA ASN A 159 -7.98 -12.54 22.55
C ASN A 159 -9.42 -12.03 22.33
N ASP A 160 -9.82 -11.00 23.08
CA ASP A 160 -11.17 -10.43 23.04
C ASP A 160 -11.57 -9.83 21.68
N CYS A 161 -12.81 -9.37 21.57
CA CYS A 161 -13.27 -8.64 20.41
C CYS A 161 -14.39 -7.65 20.73
N TRP A 162 -14.42 -6.55 19.99
CA TRP A 162 -15.52 -5.60 19.92
C TRP A 162 -15.89 -5.34 18.46
N LEU A 163 -17.18 -5.49 18.14
CA LEU A 163 -17.72 -5.45 16.79
C LEU A 163 -18.76 -4.33 16.67
N ALA A 164 -18.51 -3.34 15.81
CA ALA A 164 -19.44 -2.24 15.56
C ALA A 164 -19.22 -1.68 14.14
N ALA A 165 -19.32 -0.35 13.93
CA ALA A 165 -18.96 0.30 12.66
C ALA A 165 -17.45 0.20 12.37
N GLU A 166 -16.63 0.16 13.41
CA GLU A 166 -15.27 -0.38 13.39
C GLU A 166 -15.20 -1.69 14.19
N TRP A 167 -14.24 -2.55 13.86
CA TRP A 167 -13.93 -3.77 14.62
C TRP A 167 -12.61 -3.60 15.35
N GLY A 168 -12.46 -4.15 16.56
CA GLY A 168 -11.19 -4.12 17.28
C GLY A 168 -11.10 -5.14 18.40
N HIS A 169 -9.99 -5.13 19.12
CA HIS A 169 -9.71 -6.01 20.26
C HIS A 169 -9.29 -5.11 21.43
N PRO A 170 -10.23 -4.66 22.28
CA PRO A 170 -9.90 -3.69 23.32
C PRO A 170 -8.91 -4.20 24.38
N SER A 171 -8.78 -5.51 24.54
CA SER A 171 -7.71 -6.14 25.34
C SER A 171 -6.29 -5.81 24.86
N ASP A 172 -6.09 -5.42 23.59
CA ASP A 172 -4.78 -5.04 23.05
C ASP A 172 -4.08 -3.94 23.88
N ASN A 173 -4.88 -3.02 24.47
CA ASN A 173 -4.40 -1.94 25.33
C ASN A 173 -3.69 -2.44 26.60
N LEU A 174 -3.90 -3.70 27.00
CA LEU A 174 -3.19 -4.32 28.12
C LEU A 174 -1.68 -4.28 27.91
N GLY A 175 -1.20 -4.26 26.66
CA GLY A 175 0.22 -4.04 26.36
C GLY A 175 0.77 -2.75 26.98
N ALA A 176 0.12 -1.61 26.70
CA ALA A 176 0.54 -0.32 27.25
C ALA A 176 0.27 -0.19 28.77
N ILE A 177 -0.86 -0.71 29.23
CA ILE A 177 -1.28 -0.63 30.65
C ILE A 177 -0.34 -1.45 31.54
N LEU A 178 -0.12 -2.73 31.22
CA LEU A 178 0.68 -3.63 32.06
C LEU A 178 2.15 -3.21 32.10
N ALA A 179 2.73 -2.88 30.94
CA ALA A 179 4.11 -2.39 30.84
C ALA A 179 4.33 -1.10 31.67
N THR A 180 3.33 -0.21 31.70
CA THR A 180 3.39 1.02 32.50
C THR A 180 3.24 0.73 33.99
N ALA A 181 2.24 -0.07 34.38
CA ALA A 181 1.94 -0.36 35.79
C ALA A 181 3.09 -1.08 36.50
N ASP A 182 3.67 -2.09 35.83
CA ASP A 182 4.80 -2.89 36.30
C ASP A 182 6.08 -2.02 36.41
N TRP A 183 6.41 -1.23 35.39
CA TRP A 183 7.56 -0.32 35.42
C TRP A 183 7.46 0.76 36.51
N ILE A 184 6.30 1.42 36.66
CA ILE A 184 6.09 2.41 37.72
C ILE A 184 6.26 1.75 39.10
N THR A 185 5.63 0.59 39.30
CA THR A 185 5.62 -0.08 40.60
C THR A 185 7.01 -0.53 41.02
N ARG A 186 7.78 -1.18 40.12
CA ARG A 186 9.19 -1.54 40.37
C ARG A 186 10.05 -0.30 40.63
N THR A 187 9.87 0.76 39.85
CA THR A 187 10.63 2.00 40.03
C THR A 187 10.33 2.67 41.37
N ASN A 188 9.08 2.66 41.83
CA ASN A 188 8.67 3.24 43.11
C ASN A 188 9.08 2.37 44.31
N LYS A 189 8.96 1.04 44.23
CA LYS A 189 9.53 0.10 45.23
C LYS A 189 11.05 0.26 45.36
N ALA A 190 11.74 0.63 44.28
CA ALA A 190 13.16 0.99 44.27
C ALA A 190 13.48 2.45 44.68
N GLY A 191 12.54 3.19 45.29
CA GLY A 191 12.74 4.55 45.80
C GLY A 191 12.50 5.68 44.79
N GLY A 192 11.95 5.39 43.61
CA GLY A 192 11.47 6.37 42.63
C GLY A 192 10.14 7.02 43.01
N ASN A 193 9.69 7.96 42.17
CA ASN A 193 8.42 8.68 42.35
C ASN A 193 7.74 8.97 40.99
N LEU A 194 7.45 7.91 40.24
CA LEU A 194 6.62 7.97 39.03
C LEU A 194 5.14 7.80 39.39
N GLY A 195 4.22 8.35 38.60
CA GLY A 195 2.77 8.20 38.86
C GLY A 195 2.34 8.68 40.25
N ASN A 196 2.96 9.74 40.77
CA ASN A 196 2.76 10.26 42.14
C ASN A 196 3.06 9.22 43.26
N GLY A 197 4.04 8.35 43.05
CA GLY A 197 4.47 7.34 44.03
C GLY A 197 3.54 6.13 44.12
N LYS A 198 2.59 6.01 43.19
CA LYS A 198 1.62 4.91 43.13
C LYS A 198 2.32 3.55 43.01
N ILE A 199 1.96 2.65 43.93
CA ILE A 199 2.10 1.20 43.77
C ILE A 199 0.82 0.72 43.09
N PHE A 200 0.93 0.12 41.91
CA PHE A 200 -0.23 -0.38 41.17
C PHE A 200 -0.59 -1.79 41.63
N LYS A 201 -1.87 -2.00 41.91
CA LYS A 201 -2.48 -3.32 42.14
C LYS A 201 -3.13 -3.82 40.86
N VAL A 202 -3.45 -5.11 40.81
CA VAL A 202 -4.22 -5.67 39.69
C VAL A 202 -5.55 -4.93 39.52
N ARG A 203 -6.26 -4.54 40.59
CA ARG A 203 -7.51 -3.76 40.46
C ARG A 203 -7.33 -2.42 39.73
N ASP A 204 -6.19 -1.74 39.89
CA ASP A 204 -5.89 -0.51 39.14
C ASP A 204 -5.70 -0.80 37.64
N VAL A 205 -5.09 -1.94 37.30
CA VAL A 205 -4.98 -2.42 35.91
C VAL A 205 -6.35 -2.79 35.34
N LEU A 206 -7.26 -3.37 36.14
CA LEU A 206 -8.63 -3.65 35.71
C LEU A 206 -9.42 -2.36 35.43
N GLU A 207 -9.32 -1.33 36.29
CA GLU A 207 -9.95 -0.02 36.02
C GLU A 207 -9.37 0.61 34.74
N ALA A 208 -8.05 0.56 34.57
CA ALA A 208 -7.37 1.02 33.37
C ALA A 208 -7.84 0.28 32.11
N MET A 209 -8.04 -1.04 32.19
CA MET A 209 -8.61 -1.84 31.10
C MET A 209 -10.05 -1.41 30.78
N ILE A 210 -10.93 -1.28 31.77
CA ILE A 210 -12.33 -0.83 31.57
C ILE A 210 -12.36 0.52 30.83
N ARG A 211 -11.53 1.48 31.26
CA ARG A 211 -11.43 2.81 30.63
C ARG A 211 -10.90 2.75 29.20
N ALA A 212 -9.91 1.90 28.92
CA ALA A 212 -9.41 1.70 27.57
C ALA A 212 -10.46 1.05 26.66
N HIS A 213 -11.20 0.07 27.19
CA HIS A 213 -12.31 -0.58 26.48
C HIS A 213 -13.39 0.44 26.11
N GLU A 214 -13.80 1.29 27.05
CA GLU A 214 -14.85 2.26 26.81
C GLU A 214 -14.47 3.30 25.75
N ILE A 215 -13.24 3.86 25.80
CA ILE A 215 -12.79 4.83 24.78
C ILE A 215 -12.72 4.17 23.40
N GLN A 216 -12.02 3.04 23.26
CA GLN A 216 -11.88 2.35 21.98
C GLN A 216 -13.23 1.87 21.44
N GLY A 217 -14.06 1.28 22.29
CA GLY A 217 -15.32 0.68 21.87
C GLY A 217 -16.42 1.70 21.56
N CYS A 218 -16.54 2.79 22.35
CA CYS A 218 -17.51 3.85 22.06
C CYS A 218 -17.12 4.68 20.83
N MET A 219 -15.80 4.93 20.61
CA MET A 219 -15.33 5.46 19.32
C MET A 219 -15.74 4.54 18.16
N ALA A 220 -15.53 3.23 18.29
CA ALA A 220 -15.83 2.24 17.25
C ALA A 220 -17.33 2.07 16.94
N LEU A 221 -18.25 2.56 17.80
CA LEU A 221 -19.70 2.37 17.63
C LEU A 221 -20.20 2.86 16.26
N GLU A 222 -19.85 4.10 15.90
CA GLU A 222 -20.28 4.75 14.66
C GLU A 222 -19.10 5.14 13.74
N ASN A 223 -17.90 5.34 14.30
CA ASN A 223 -16.76 5.89 13.58
C ASN A 223 -15.93 4.77 12.92
N SER A 224 -16.11 4.62 11.62
CA SER A 224 -15.54 3.53 10.82
C SER A 224 -14.24 3.96 10.11
N PHE A 225 -13.08 3.63 10.70
CA PHE A 225 -11.76 3.97 10.16
C PHE A 225 -11.40 3.08 8.96
N ASN A 226 -11.89 1.85 8.93
CA ASN A 226 -11.74 0.93 7.80
C ASN A 226 -12.39 1.46 6.51
N LYS A 227 -13.50 2.24 6.61
CA LYS A 227 -14.14 2.89 5.45
C LYS A 227 -13.32 4.04 4.86
N VAL A 228 -12.36 4.60 5.61
CA VAL A 228 -11.37 5.59 5.13
C VAL A 228 -9.97 4.99 4.92
N GLY A 229 -9.82 3.66 5.07
CA GLY A 229 -8.58 2.92 4.79
C GLY A 229 -7.58 2.84 5.95
N LEU A 230 -7.87 3.47 7.08
CA LEU A 230 -7.04 3.46 8.29
C LEU A 230 -7.35 2.25 9.17
N ASP A 231 -6.37 1.83 9.98
CA ASP A 231 -6.50 0.65 10.85
C ASP A 231 -7.01 1.00 12.26
N HIS A 232 -7.78 0.08 12.85
CA HIS A 232 -8.41 0.22 14.16
C HIS A 232 -7.41 0.46 15.30
N VAL A 233 -6.12 0.21 15.07
CA VAL A 233 -5.06 0.43 16.06
C VAL A 233 -4.81 1.91 16.34
N ILE A 234 -5.41 2.84 15.56
CA ILE A 234 -5.59 4.23 15.99
C ILE A 234 -6.37 4.32 17.32
N LEU A 235 -7.40 3.48 17.51
CA LEU A 235 -8.21 3.48 18.72
C LEU A 235 -7.47 2.81 19.90
N VAL A 236 -6.63 1.80 19.62
CA VAL A 236 -5.68 1.25 20.61
C VAL A 236 -4.68 2.33 21.04
N LYS A 237 -4.06 3.04 20.07
CA LYS A 237 -3.14 4.16 20.34
C LYS A 237 -3.81 5.24 21.18
N LEU A 238 -5.03 5.64 20.81
CA LEU A 238 -5.84 6.65 21.50
C LEU A 238 -6.19 6.25 22.94
N ALA A 239 -6.81 5.08 23.12
CA ALA A 239 -7.26 4.58 24.42
C ALA A 239 -6.09 4.31 25.36
N SER A 240 -5.02 3.64 24.87
CA SER A 240 -3.78 3.46 25.60
C SER A 240 -3.15 4.79 26.02
N THR A 241 -3.10 5.79 25.13
CA THR A 241 -2.52 7.11 25.44
C THR A 241 -3.32 7.82 26.54
N ALA A 242 -4.65 7.83 26.42
CA ALA A 242 -5.54 8.46 27.38
C ALA A 242 -5.41 7.84 28.78
N VAL A 243 -5.40 6.50 28.87
CA VAL A 243 -5.28 5.76 30.15
C VAL A 243 -3.87 5.88 30.74
N VAL A 244 -2.82 5.65 29.94
CA VAL A 244 -1.41 5.73 30.41
C VAL A 244 -1.05 7.13 30.89
N SER A 245 -1.66 8.20 30.35
CA SER A 245 -1.45 9.56 30.87
C SER A 245 -1.84 9.69 32.36
N LYS A 246 -3.03 9.19 32.76
CA LYS A 246 -3.47 9.18 34.16
C LYS A 246 -2.60 8.28 35.03
N MET A 247 -2.20 7.10 34.53
CA MET A 247 -1.30 6.18 35.24
C MET A 247 0.07 6.82 35.52
N MET A 248 0.61 7.59 34.56
CA MET A 248 1.84 8.35 34.71
C MET A 248 1.69 9.61 35.59
N GLY A 249 0.49 9.91 36.10
CA GLY A 249 0.21 11.04 36.99
C GLY A 249 0.00 12.39 36.29
N LEU A 250 -0.19 12.41 34.97
CA LEU A 250 -0.45 13.64 34.21
C LEU A 250 -1.84 14.21 34.56
N SER A 251 -1.93 15.54 34.60
CA SER A 251 -3.21 16.25 34.79
C SER A 251 -4.18 16.04 33.63
N GLU A 252 -5.47 16.30 33.84
CA GLU A 252 -6.50 16.30 32.78
C GLU A 252 -6.13 17.21 31.58
N ALA A 253 -5.43 18.32 31.83
CA ALA A 253 -4.91 19.20 30.78
C ALA A 253 -3.85 18.49 29.92
N GLN A 254 -2.86 17.88 30.57
CA GLN A 254 -1.84 17.08 29.89
C GLN A 254 -2.43 15.80 29.24
N THR A 255 -3.52 15.26 29.77
CA THR A 255 -4.26 14.16 29.11
C THR A 255 -4.86 14.62 27.79
N ARG A 256 -5.46 15.81 27.71
CA ARG A 256 -5.86 16.41 26.42
C ARG A 256 -4.67 16.62 25.49
N ASP A 257 -3.53 17.07 26.01
CA ASP A 257 -2.31 17.21 25.23
C ASP A 257 -1.88 15.85 24.62
N THR A 258 -1.80 14.79 25.43
CA THR A 258 -1.46 13.43 24.97
C THR A 258 -2.46 12.87 23.95
N ILE A 259 -3.76 13.04 24.17
CA ILE A 259 -4.81 12.61 23.23
C ILE A 259 -4.65 13.34 21.89
N SER A 260 -4.38 14.65 21.92
CA SER A 260 -4.18 15.41 20.67
C SER A 260 -2.94 14.96 19.90
N GLN A 261 -1.86 14.60 20.60
CA GLN A 261 -0.66 14.00 20.02
C GLN A 261 -0.95 12.61 19.42
N ALA A 262 -1.85 11.81 20.00
CA ALA A 262 -2.25 10.51 19.44
C ALA A 262 -3.04 10.64 18.11
N PHE A 263 -3.79 11.73 17.92
CA PHE A 263 -4.51 12.01 16.67
C PHE A 263 -3.62 12.61 15.58
N VAL A 264 -2.69 13.52 15.90
CA VAL A 264 -1.78 14.15 14.91
C VAL A 264 -0.75 13.17 14.34
N ASP A 265 -0.46 12.10 15.08
CA ASP A 265 0.54 11.09 14.72
C ASP A 265 0.17 10.27 13.46
N GLY A 266 1.17 9.61 12.88
CA GLY A 266 1.02 8.77 11.70
C GLY A 266 0.11 7.56 11.96
N GLN A 267 -1.01 7.48 11.24
CA GLN A 267 -1.97 6.39 11.37
C GLN A 267 -1.73 5.33 10.30
N SER A 268 -1.71 4.05 10.70
CA SER A 268 -1.40 2.92 9.82
C SER A 268 -2.55 2.57 8.88
N MET A 269 -2.23 2.29 7.61
CA MET A 269 -3.18 1.74 6.62
C MET A 269 -3.51 0.27 6.93
N ARG A 270 -4.72 -0.19 6.62
CA ARG A 270 -5.12 -1.62 6.79
C ARG A 270 -4.53 -2.62 5.80
N THR A 271 -3.58 -2.24 4.95
CA THR A 271 -3.14 -3.08 3.81
C THR A 271 -2.71 -4.50 4.20
N TYR A 272 -2.08 -4.67 5.38
CA TYR A 272 -1.66 -5.97 5.92
C TYR A 272 -2.80 -6.86 6.44
N ARG A 273 -4.05 -6.39 6.49
CA ARG A 273 -5.25 -7.17 6.84
C ARG A 273 -6.08 -7.60 5.63
N HIS A 274 -5.68 -7.23 4.40
CA HIS A 274 -6.48 -7.43 3.20
C HIS A 274 -5.69 -8.06 2.04
N SER A 275 -6.30 -9.07 1.41
CA SER A 275 -5.77 -9.76 0.24
C SER A 275 -5.49 -8.78 -0.92
N PRO A 276 -4.37 -8.90 -1.67
CA PRO A 276 -3.37 -9.97 -1.62
C PRO A 276 -2.18 -9.69 -0.68
N ASN A 277 -2.30 -8.77 0.27
CA ASN A 277 -1.19 -8.34 1.14
C ASN A 277 -1.38 -8.76 2.62
N THR A 278 -2.28 -9.71 2.89
CA THR A 278 -2.53 -10.25 4.23
C THR A 278 -1.23 -10.78 4.83
N MET A 279 -0.78 -10.26 5.97
CA MET A 279 0.50 -10.66 6.59
C MET A 279 0.52 -10.47 8.10
N SER A 280 1.57 -10.99 8.75
CA SER A 280 1.76 -10.97 10.22
C SER A 280 1.72 -9.58 10.88
N ARG A 281 1.79 -8.45 10.15
CA ARG A 281 1.53 -7.13 10.76
C ARG A 281 0.09 -7.01 11.30
N LYS A 282 -0.87 -7.82 10.84
CA LYS A 282 -2.20 -7.91 11.50
C LYS A 282 -2.12 -8.29 12.98
N SER A 283 -1.08 -9.03 13.36
CA SER A 283 -0.88 -9.64 14.68
C SER A 283 -0.06 -8.77 15.64
N TRP A 284 0.75 -7.83 15.13
CA TRP A 284 1.61 -6.96 15.96
C TRP A 284 1.35 -5.45 15.82
N ALA A 285 0.51 -5.00 14.87
CA ALA A 285 0.16 -3.58 14.73
C ALA A 285 -0.49 -2.97 15.98
N ALA A 286 -1.06 -3.79 16.86
CA ALA A 286 -1.61 -3.31 18.13
C ALA A 286 -0.52 -3.08 19.19
N GLY A 287 0.50 -3.94 19.26
CA GLY A 287 1.71 -3.69 20.07
C GLY A 287 2.48 -2.45 19.61
N ASP A 288 2.57 -2.23 18.30
CA ASP A 288 3.12 -1.02 17.65
C ASP A 288 2.34 0.26 18.07
N ALA A 289 1.02 0.17 18.19
CA ALA A 289 0.18 1.25 18.73
C ALA A 289 0.36 1.46 20.25
N CYS A 290 0.48 0.39 21.05
CA CYS A 290 0.76 0.45 22.48
C CYS A 290 2.14 1.08 22.78
N GLN A 291 3.17 0.67 22.03
CA GLN A 291 4.52 1.25 22.04
C GLN A 291 4.47 2.76 21.75
N THR A 292 3.74 3.13 20.70
CA THR A 292 3.55 4.54 20.31
C THR A 292 2.85 5.33 21.41
N ALA A 293 1.80 4.79 22.01
CA ALA A 293 1.04 5.45 23.08
C ALA A 293 1.90 5.81 24.30
N VAL A 294 2.66 4.84 24.85
CA VAL A 294 3.56 5.08 25.99
C VAL A 294 4.64 6.12 25.62
N ASN A 295 5.19 6.05 24.40
CA ASN A 295 6.17 7.01 23.88
C ASN A 295 5.62 8.43 23.71
N LEU A 296 4.32 8.60 23.40
CA LEU A 296 3.67 9.91 23.36
C LEU A 296 3.47 10.49 24.77
N VAL A 297 2.99 9.68 25.72
CA VAL A 297 2.85 10.11 27.13
C VAL A 297 4.18 10.57 27.73
N LEU A 298 5.27 9.82 27.49
CA LEU A 298 6.61 10.17 27.96
C LEU A 298 7.21 11.44 27.33
N LYS A 299 6.63 11.97 26.24
CA LYS A 299 7.00 13.28 25.65
C LYS A 299 6.23 14.42 26.32
N VAL A 300 4.91 14.29 26.47
CA VAL A 300 4.08 15.29 27.16
C VAL A 300 4.46 15.43 28.64
N MET A 301 4.85 14.33 29.29
CA MET A 301 5.41 14.36 30.66
C MET A 301 6.70 15.21 30.76
N LYS A 302 7.43 15.39 29.65
CA LYS A 302 8.64 16.24 29.56
C LYS A 302 8.33 17.67 29.08
N GLY A 303 7.05 18.02 28.91
CA GLY A 303 6.60 19.37 28.54
C GLY A 303 6.26 19.57 27.06
N GLU A 304 6.17 18.50 26.25
CA GLU A 304 5.66 18.61 24.88
C GLU A 304 4.17 19.05 24.88
N PRO A 305 3.79 20.16 24.22
CA PRO A 305 2.42 20.68 24.26
C PRO A 305 1.45 19.89 23.37
N GLY A 306 0.16 20.06 23.62
CA GLY A 306 -0.90 19.55 22.75
C GLY A 306 -1.28 20.48 21.59
N LEU A 307 -2.20 19.96 20.76
CA LEU A 307 -2.77 20.63 19.60
C LEU A 307 -4.29 20.76 19.79
N PRO A 308 -4.82 21.90 20.27
CA PRO A 308 -6.23 22.00 20.67
C PRO A 308 -7.25 21.61 19.59
N THR A 309 -7.04 22.07 18.36
CA THR A 309 -7.95 21.84 17.22
C THR A 309 -7.43 20.75 16.27
N VAL A 310 -6.84 19.67 16.79
CA VAL A 310 -6.23 18.62 15.96
C VAL A 310 -7.24 17.86 15.10
N LEU A 311 -8.51 17.78 15.52
CA LEU A 311 -9.58 17.18 14.74
C LEU A 311 -10.19 18.20 13.79
N SER A 312 -10.53 19.39 14.30
CA SER A 312 -11.35 20.39 13.60
C SER A 312 -10.61 21.43 12.74
N ALA A 313 -9.27 21.51 12.80
CA ALA A 313 -8.51 22.52 12.06
C ALA A 313 -8.77 22.44 10.54
N PRO A 314 -9.26 23.51 9.88
CA PRO A 314 -9.52 23.48 8.45
C PRO A 314 -8.26 23.15 7.64
N THR A 315 -8.42 22.30 6.62
CA THR A 315 -7.38 21.74 5.73
C THR A 315 -6.37 20.78 6.39
N TRP A 316 -6.13 20.85 7.70
CA TRP A 316 -5.00 20.18 8.35
C TRP A 316 -5.39 19.27 9.52
N GLY A 317 -6.62 19.39 10.03
CA GLY A 317 -7.15 18.57 11.10
C GLY A 317 -7.55 17.17 10.63
N PHE A 318 -7.66 16.25 11.59
CA PHE A 318 -7.95 14.84 11.36
C PHE A 318 -9.22 14.64 10.52
N TYR A 319 -10.26 15.46 10.73
CA TYR A 319 -11.51 15.37 9.99
C TYR A 319 -11.31 15.62 8.50
N ASP A 320 -10.68 16.74 8.12
CA ASP A 320 -10.41 17.08 6.72
C ASP A 320 -9.40 16.13 6.04
N VAL A 321 -8.33 15.75 6.76
CA VAL A 321 -7.21 14.98 6.19
C VAL A 321 -7.48 13.48 6.14
N ASN A 322 -8.03 12.91 7.21
CA ASN A 322 -8.09 11.47 7.45
C ASN A 322 -9.51 10.91 7.59
N PHE A 323 -10.53 11.74 7.85
CA PHE A 323 -11.93 11.28 8.07
C PHE A 323 -12.93 11.81 7.03
N GLY A 324 -12.44 12.37 5.91
CA GLY A 324 -13.25 12.75 4.75
C GLY A 324 -14.13 14.00 4.96
N GLY A 325 -13.68 14.94 5.79
CA GLY A 325 -14.38 16.20 6.11
C GLY A 325 -15.58 16.03 7.04
N LYS A 326 -15.62 14.93 7.81
CA LYS A 326 -16.72 14.63 8.75
C LYS A 326 -16.20 14.64 10.20
N PRO A 327 -16.98 15.16 11.17
CA PRO A 327 -16.70 14.95 12.58
C PRO A 327 -16.97 13.50 13.00
N PHE A 328 -16.49 13.10 14.18
CA PHE A 328 -16.92 11.87 14.82
C PHE A 328 -18.38 11.99 15.32
N THR A 329 -19.07 10.86 15.42
CA THR A 329 -20.41 10.77 16.01
C THR A 329 -20.43 9.76 17.17
N PHE A 330 -21.35 9.96 18.11
CA PHE A 330 -21.43 9.17 19.33
C PHE A 330 -22.89 8.90 19.71
N GLN A 331 -23.33 7.65 19.62
CA GLN A 331 -24.63 7.21 20.12
C GLN A 331 -24.72 7.15 21.67
N ARG A 332 -23.61 7.36 22.39
CA ARG A 332 -23.54 7.35 23.87
C ARG A 332 -22.28 8.05 24.40
N GLY A 333 -22.33 8.50 25.65
CA GLY A 333 -21.14 8.89 26.42
C GLY A 333 -20.42 7.68 27.02
N TYR A 334 -19.23 7.92 27.59
CA TYR A 334 -18.35 6.90 28.18
C TYR A 334 -18.76 6.53 29.62
N GLY A 335 -18.92 5.22 29.89
CA GLY A 335 -19.10 4.62 31.22
C GLY A 335 -18.30 3.32 31.38
N SER A 336 -18.97 2.17 31.30
CA SER A 336 -18.39 0.81 31.38
C SER A 336 -19.02 -0.19 30.39
N TYR A 337 -19.83 0.27 29.45
CA TYR A 337 -20.66 -0.56 28.56
C TYR A 337 -19.84 -1.54 27.71
N VAL A 338 -18.68 -1.13 27.20
CA VAL A 338 -17.88 -1.96 26.29
C VAL A 338 -17.32 -3.17 27.02
N MET A 339 -16.81 -3.01 28.25
CA MET A 339 -16.32 -4.14 29.04
C MET A 339 -17.45 -5.12 29.38
N GLU A 340 -18.60 -4.63 29.83
CA GLU A 340 -19.76 -5.46 30.19
C GLU A 340 -20.29 -6.30 29.03
N ASN A 341 -20.11 -5.82 27.80
CA ASN A 341 -20.63 -6.43 26.56
C ASN A 341 -19.52 -7.00 25.66
N VAL A 342 -18.26 -7.07 26.15
CA VAL A 342 -17.12 -7.55 25.38
C VAL A 342 -17.27 -9.01 24.96
N LEU A 343 -16.73 -9.35 23.79
CA LEU A 343 -16.85 -10.69 23.22
C LEU A 343 -15.57 -11.49 23.43
N PHE A 344 -15.68 -12.71 23.94
CA PHE A 344 -14.54 -13.62 24.13
C PHE A 344 -14.43 -14.62 22.98
N LYS A 345 -13.22 -14.91 22.51
CA LYS A 345 -12.96 -16.07 21.65
C LYS A 345 -12.63 -17.27 22.54
N VAL A 346 -13.66 -18.01 22.94
CA VAL A 346 -13.54 -19.05 23.99
C VAL A 346 -13.08 -20.38 23.40
N SER A 347 -13.84 -20.92 22.46
CA SER A 347 -13.64 -22.29 21.94
C SER A 347 -12.58 -22.38 20.84
N TYR A 348 -12.52 -21.39 19.94
CA TYR A 348 -11.78 -21.49 18.68
C TYR A 348 -10.92 -20.24 18.39
N PRO A 349 -9.67 -20.38 17.90
CA PRO A 349 -8.80 -19.28 17.48
C PRO A 349 -9.17 -18.73 16.09
N ALA A 350 -10.46 -18.48 15.88
CA ALA A 350 -11.09 -18.14 14.61
C ALA A 350 -11.45 -16.64 14.51
N GLU A 351 -11.53 -16.10 13.29
CA GLU A 351 -12.11 -14.77 13.06
C GLU A 351 -13.55 -14.72 13.59
N PHE A 352 -13.93 -13.63 14.26
CA PHE A 352 -15.08 -13.63 15.17
C PHE A 352 -16.42 -13.91 14.46
N HIS A 353 -16.56 -13.46 13.22
CA HIS A 353 -17.79 -13.63 12.42
C HIS A 353 -18.07 -15.09 12.01
N SER A 354 -17.14 -16.02 12.30
CA SER A 354 -17.29 -17.47 12.09
C SER A 354 -17.56 -18.29 13.34
N GLN A 355 -17.44 -17.73 14.55
CA GLN A 355 -17.45 -18.51 15.81
C GLN A 355 -18.72 -19.36 15.95
N THR A 356 -19.88 -18.79 15.61
CA THR A 356 -21.18 -19.48 15.59
C THR A 356 -21.32 -20.49 14.44
N ALA A 357 -20.72 -20.24 13.28
CA ALA A 357 -20.70 -21.21 12.17
C ALA A 357 -19.87 -22.45 12.54
N VAL A 358 -18.75 -22.27 13.24
CA VAL A 358 -17.92 -23.38 13.74
C VAL A 358 -18.66 -24.13 14.85
N GLU A 359 -19.37 -23.45 15.75
CA GLU A 359 -20.23 -24.11 16.75
C GLU A 359 -21.36 -24.92 16.10
N ALA A 360 -22.07 -24.35 15.11
CA ALA A 360 -23.09 -25.04 14.35
C ALA A 360 -22.52 -26.28 13.63
N ALA A 361 -21.33 -26.17 13.03
CA ALA A 361 -20.63 -27.28 12.38
C ALA A 361 -20.31 -28.41 13.35
N GLN A 362 -19.83 -28.09 14.58
CA GLN A 362 -19.56 -29.10 15.61
C GLN A 362 -20.85 -29.82 16.06
N ARG A 363 -21.96 -29.09 16.25
CA ARG A 363 -23.27 -29.66 16.58
C ARG A 363 -23.78 -30.58 15.46
N LEU A 364 -23.65 -30.16 14.20
CA LEU A 364 -23.98 -30.97 13.02
C LEU A 364 -23.06 -32.20 12.90
N ASN A 365 -21.78 -32.10 13.24
CA ASN A 365 -20.86 -33.25 13.28
C ASN A 365 -21.31 -34.32 14.30
N LYS A 366 -21.91 -33.91 15.43
CA LYS A 366 -22.55 -34.85 16.37
C LYS A 366 -23.78 -35.52 15.75
N LYS A 367 -24.65 -34.78 15.02
CA LYS A 367 -25.80 -35.34 14.29
C LYS A 367 -25.35 -36.34 13.21
N LEU A 368 -24.34 -36.00 12.39
CA LEU A 368 -23.77 -36.86 11.34
C LEU A 368 -23.26 -38.19 11.91
N ARG A 369 -22.45 -38.15 12.98
CA ARG A 369 -21.91 -39.37 13.61
C ARG A 369 -23.01 -40.27 14.19
N ALA A 370 -24.07 -39.70 14.75
CA ALA A 370 -25.24 -40.47 15.20
C ALA A 370 -25.99 -41.17 14.05
N MET A 371 -25.87 -40.67 12.82
CA MET A 371 -26.40 -41.29 11.60
C MET A 371 -25.41 -42.26 10.92
N GLY A 372 -24.21 -42.47 11.50
CA GLY A 372 -23.13 -43.24 10.85
C GLY A 372 -22.50 -42.53 9.64
N LYS A 373 -22.64 -41.21 9.56
CA LYS A 373 -22.20 -40.35 8.45
C LYS A 373 -20.94 -39.54 8.81
N THR A 374 -20.20 -39.13 7.78
CA THR A 374 -18.93 -38.40 7.90
C THR A 374 -18.92 -37.12 7.05
N ALA A 375 -17.83 -36.35 7.11
CA ALA A 375 -17.60 -35.24 6.17
C ALA A 375 -17.49 -35.67 4.70
N GLU A 376 -17.23 -36.95 4.41
CA GLU A 376 -17.24 -37.48 3.04
C GLU A 376 -18.67 -37.66 2.50
N ASP A 377 -19.67 -37.85 3.35
CA ASP A 377 -21.09 -37.99 2.96
C ASP A 377 -21.74 -36.65 2.60
N ILE A 378 -21.18 -35.53 3.06
CA ILE A 378 -21.68 -34.18 2.75
C ILE A 378 -21.51 -33.93 1.25
N GLU A 379 -22.59 -33.48 0.59
CA GLU A 379 -22.58 -32.97 -0.79
C GLU A 379 -22.35 -31.46 -0.83
N GLY A 380 -23.00 -30.71 0.06
CA GLY A 380 -22.80 -29.26 0.19
C GLY A 380 -23.37 -28.69 1.48
N VAL A 381 -22.99 -27.44 1.79
CA VAL A 381 -23.46 -26.71 2.97
C VAL A 381 -23.81 -25.27 2.56
N VAL A 382 -24.94 -24.77 3.05
CA VAL A 382 -25.30 -23.35 2.94
C VAL A 382 -25.15 -22.71 4.31
N ASN A 383 -24.33 -21.66 4.41
CA ASN A 383 -24.23 -20.81 5.59
C ASN A 383 -25.05 -19.52 5.39
N ARG A 384 -26.17 -19.40 6.09
CA ARG A 384 -26.99 -18.20 6.18
C ARG A 384 -26.44 -17.31 7.29
N THR A 385 -25.99 -16.10 6.94
CA THR A 385 -25.08 -15.28 7.78
C THR A 385 -25.29 -13.77 7.55
N HIS A 386 -24.70 -12.91 8.37
CA HIS A 386 -24.77 -11.44 8.25
C HIS A 386 -23.68 -10.85 7.31
N GLU A 387 -23.94 -9.64 6.78
CA GLU A 387 -23.10 -8.88 5.83
C GLU A 387 -21.60 -8.91 6.14
N ALA A 388 -21.23 -8.70 7.41
CA ALA A 388 -19.85 -8.63 7.85
C ALA A 388 -19.08 -9.94 7.60
N CYS A 389 -19.72 -11.10 7.77
CA CYS A 389 -19.11 -12.41 7.48
C CYS A 389 -18.74 -12.52 6.00
N ILE A 390 -19.67 -12.15 5.12
CA ILE A 390 -19.49 -12.20 3.65
C ILE A 390 -18.41 -11.19 3.21
N ARG A 391 -18.43 -9.97 3.76
CA ARG A 391 -17.46 -8.92 3.40
C ARG A 391 -16.03 -9.21 3.87
N ILE A 392 -15.85 -9.92 4.99
CA ILE A 392 -14.53 -10.17 5.60
C ILE A 392 -13.97 -11.55 5.25
N ILE A 393 -14.75 -12.62 5.48
CA ILE A 393 -14.26 -14.00 5.57
C ILE A 393 -14.90 -15.00 4.60
N ASP A 394 -15.82 -14.59 3.71
CA ASP A 394 -16.14 -15.41 2.54
C ASP A 394 -14.92 -15.47 1.61
N LYS A 395 -14.37 -16.67 1.45
CA LYS A 395 -13.24 -16.97 0.56
C LYS A 395 -13.44 -18.27 -0.25
N GLN A 396 -14.68 -18.72 -0.48
CA GLN A 396 -15.02 -20.05 -1.06
C GLN A 396 -14.11 -20.48 -2.22
N PHE A 397 -13.86 -19.59 -3.19
CA PHE A 397 -13.05 -19.86 -4.39
C PHE A 397 -11.71 -19.10 -4.46
N LYS A 398 -11.23 -18.57 -3.33
CA LYS A 398 -9.89 -17.97 -3.22
C LYS A 398 -8.87 -19.05 -2.81
N PRO A 399 -7.60 -18.98 -3.26
CA PRO A 399 -6.54 -19.85 -2.76
C PRO A 399 -6.24 -19.56 -1.28
N MET A 400 -5.84 -20.60 -0.53
CA MET A 400 -5.39 -20.50 0.86
C MET A 400 -3.86 -20.49 0.90
N GLU A 401 -3.24 -19.34 0.63
CA GLU A 401 -1.78 -19.23 0.40
C GLU A 401 -0.94 -19.12 1.68
N ASN A 402 -1.56 -18.93 2.85
CA ASN A 402 -0.90 -18.71 4.14
C ASN A 402 -1.88 -18.85 5.32
N PHE A 403 -1.35 -18.92 6.54
CA PHE A 403 -2.09 -18.93 7.83
C PHE A 403 -3.22 -17.89 7.89
N ALA A 404 -2.91 -16.62 7.60
CA ALA A 404 -3.84 -15.50 7.71
C ALA A 404 -4.89 -15.45 6.57
N ASP A 405 -4.77 -16.33 5.57
CA ASP A 405 -5.86 -16.55 4.63
C ASP A 405 -6.86 -17.61 5.12
N ARG A 406 -6.39 -18.63 5.85
CA ARG A 406 -7.19 -19.72 6.44
C ARG A 406 -7.96 -19.27 7.68
N ASP A 407 -7.31 -18.54 8.59
CA ASP A 407 -7.95 -18.02 9.82
C ASP A 407 -9.04 -16.96 9.52
N HIS A 408 -9.03 -16.38 8.31
CA HIS A 408 -10.06 -15.48 7.77
C HIS A 408 -10.86 -16.15 6.63
N CYS A 409 -11.12 -17.46 6.68
CA CYS A 409 -12.01 -18.16 5.75
C CYS A 409 -13.08 -18.97 6.49
N VAL A 410 -14.33 -18.50 6.50
CA VAL A 410 -15.44 -19.21 7.18
C VAL A 410 -15.60 -20.63 6.63
N GLN A 411 -15.47 -20.81 5.31
CA GLN A 411 -15.53 -22.13 4.70
C GLN A 411 -14.40 -23.06 5.16
N TYR A 412 -13.17 -22.54 5.38
CA TYR A 412 -12.04 -23.36 5.83
C TYR A 412 -12.26 -23.83 7.28
N MET A 413 -12.71 -22.92 8.14
CA MET A 413 -12.94 -23.18 9.56
C MET A 413 -14.11 -24.15 9.78
N VAL A 414 -15.21 -23.98 9.03
CA VAL A 414 -16.35 -24.91 9.01
C VAL A 414 -15.96 -26.28 8.42
N ALA A 415 -15.21 -26.33 7.30
CA ALA A 415 -14.75 -27.58 6.72
C ALA A 415 -13.78 -28.36 7.65
N THR A 416 -12.87 -27.65 8.33
CA THR A 416 -11.94 -28.25 9.30
C THR A 416 -12.71 -28.87 10.47
N MET A 417 -13.70 -28.17 11.01
CA MET A 417 -14.57 -28.68 12.07
C MET A 417 -15.40 -29.91 11.64
N PHE A 418 -15.89 -29.96 10.40
CA PHE A 418 -16.55 -31.17 9.89
C PHE A 418 -15.60 -32.36 9.71
N VAL A 419 -14.36 -32.13 9.26
CA VAL A 419 -13.41 -33.22 8.97
C VAL A 419 -12.72 -33.76 10.23
N PHE A 420 -12.35 -32.89 11.18
CA PHE A 420 -11.52 -33.26 12.34
C PHE A 420 -12.22 -33.09 13.71
N ASP A 421 -13.44 -32.55 13.76
CA ASP A 421 -14.18 -32.21 15.00
C ASP A 421 -13.43 -31.29 15.99
N ARG A 422 -12.42 -30.57 15.47
CA ARG A 422 -11.60 -29.58 16.16
C ARG A 422 -11.38 -28.36 15.26
N LEU A 423 -10.89 -27.28 15.85
CA LEU A 423 -10.30 -26.16 15.12
C LEU A 423 -9.27 -25.48 16.03
N GLU A 424 -7.99 -25.71 15.76
CA GLU A 424 -6.87 -25.24 16.57
C GLU A 424 -5.95 -24.29 15.79
N ALA A 425 -5.10 -23.53 16.49
CA ALA A 425 -4.13 -22.64 15.83
C ALA A 425 -3.07 -23.41 15.02
N THR A 426 -2.88 -24.68 15.34
CA THR A 426 -2.09 -25.71 14.66
C THR A 426 -2.72 -26.21 13.34
N ASP A 427 -4.00 -25.96 13.09
CA ASP A 427 -4.65 -26.33 11.83
C ASP A 427 -4.39 -25.30 10.70
N TYR A 428 -3.94 -24.07 11.02
CA TYR A 428 -3.72 -23.00 10.03
C TYR A 428 -2.35 -22.90 9.30
N PRO A 429 -1.21 -23.43 9.79
CA PRO A 429 0.07 -23.45 9.04
C PRO A 429 -0.01 -24.13 7.66
N ASP A 430 0.94 -23.86 6.77
CA ASP A 430 0.94 -24.39 5.39
C ASP A 430 1.21 -25.90 5.30
N ASP A 431 1.79 -26.45 6.36
CA ASP A 431 2.21 -27.83 6.57
C ASP A 431 1.29 -28.62 7.51
N SER A 432 0.17 -28.02 7.96
CA SER A 432 -0.77 -28.69 8.85
C SER A 432 -1.54 -29.83 8.17
N GLU A 433 -2.03 -30.77 8.96
CA GLU A 433 -2.94 -31.84 8.53
C GLU A 433 -4.19 -31.27 7.83
N ALA A 434 -4.78 -30.21 8.37
CA ALA A 434 -5.96 -29.57 7.80
C ALA A 434 -5.67 -28.76 6.52
N ALA A 435 -4.51 -28.09 6.40
CA ALA A 435 -4.15 -27.30 5.23
C ALA A 435 -3.72 -28.19 4.04
N THR A 436 -3.21 -29.39 4.31
CA THR A 436 -2.84 -30.39 3.30
C THR A 436 -3.97 -31.38 2.99
N SER A 437 -5.03 -31.44 3.81
CA SER A 437 -6.19 -32.30 3.62
C SER A 437 -7.00 -31.96 2.36
N ALA A 438 -7.01 -32.89 1.40
CA ALA A 438 -7.83 -32.78 0.19
C ALA A 438 -9.35 -32.78 0.49
N LEU A 439 -9.79 -33.38 1.61
CA LEU A 439 -11.20 -33.39 2.01
C LEU A 439 -11.62 -32.02 2.55
N VAL A 440 -10.79 -31.36 3.37
CA VAL A 440 -11.04 -29.98 3.81
C VAL A 440 -11.12 -29.04 2.60
N GLU A 441 -10.17 -29.09 1.66
CA GLU A 441 -10.21 -28.23 0.47
C GLU A 441 -11.44 -28.53 -0.43
N SER A 442 -11.82 -29.80 -0.58
CA SER A 442 -13.01 -30.20 -1.33
C SER A 442 -14.31 -29.74 -0.67
N LEU A 443 -14.42 -29.85 0.66
CA LEU A 443 -15.61 -29.40 1.41
C LEU A 443 -15.68 -27.87 1.48
N ARG A 444 -14.53 -27.19 1.65
CA ARG A 444 -14.41 -25.73 1.64
C ARG A 444 -14.99 -25.09 0.38
N GLN A 445 -14.73 -25.68 -0.79
CA GLN A 445 -15.29 -25.20 -2.06
C GLN A 445 -16.80 -25.45 -2.20
N ARG A 446 -17.41 -26.28 -1.34
CA ARG A 446 -18.83 -26.67 -1.34
C ARG A 446 -19.64 -26.07 -0.18
N ILE A 447 -19.04 -25.18 0.61
CA ILE A 447 -19.72 -24.34 1.60
C ILE A 447 -19.98 -22.95 0.97
N SER A 448 -21.23 -22.61 0.70
CA SER A 448 -21.63 -21.27 0.20
C SER A 448 -22.07 -20.37 1.36
N CYS A 449 -22.00 -19.05 1.16
CA CYS A 449 -22.53 -18.06 2.11
C CYS A 449 -23.66 -17.24 1.47
N VAL A 450 -24.70 -16.95 2.25
CA VAL A 450 -25.89 -16.19 1.84
C VAL A 450 -26.21 -15.17 2.92
N GLU A 451 -26.55 -13.93 2.54
CA GLU A 451 -26.89 -12.90 3.51
C GLU A 451 -28.32 -13.07 4.04
N ASP A 452 -28.48 -13.00 5.36
CA ASP A 452 -29.75 -12.81 6.04
C ASP A 452 -29.86 -11.37 6.56
N PRO A 453 -30.79 -10.55 6.02
CA PRO A 453 -30.95 -9.15 6.45
C PRO A 453 -31.34 -8.97 7.92
N GLN A 454 -31.98 -9.96 8.55
CA GLN A 454 -32.35 -9.91 9.96
C GLN A 454 -31.14 -10.22 10.85
N PHE A 455 -30.25 -11.14 10.44
CA PHE A 455 -28.95 -11.31 11.09
C PHE A 455 -28.05 -10.06 10.91
N THR A 456 -28.03 -9.44 9.73
CA THR A 456 -27.30 -8.17 9.51
C THR A 456 -27.85 -7.04 10.39
N LYS A 457 -29.18 -6.97 10.60
CA LYS A 457 -29.80 -6.00 11.50
C LYS A 457 -29.40 -6.25 12.97
N ASP A 458 -29.51 -7.48 13.45
CA ASP A 458 -29.32 -7.83 14.86
C ASP A 458 -27.84 -7.80 15.28
N TYR A 459 -26.91 -7.94 14.34
CA TYR A 459 -25.48 -7.64 14.52
C TYR A 459 -25.23 -6.16 14.84
N HIS A 460 -26.03 -5.24 14.29
CA HIS A 460 -25.92 -3.80 14.52
C HIS A 460 -26.77 -3.27 15.69
N ASP A 461 -27.78 -4.03 16.11
CA ASP A 461 -28.67 -3.69 17.23
C ASP A 461 -27.89 -3.64 18.57
N PRO A 462 -27.80 -2.47 19.25
CA PRO A 462 -27.04 -2.34 20.51
C PRO A 462 -27.57 -3.14 21.69
N GLU A 463 -28.82 -3.63 21.64
CA GLU A 463 -29.44 -4.48 22.67
C GLU A 463 -29.17 -5.98 22.42
N LYS A 464 -28.88 -6.38 21.17
CA LYS A 464 -28.63 -7.78 20.78
C LYS A 464 -27.16 -8.09 20.54
N ARG A 465 -26.53 -7.39 19.59
CA ARG A 465 -25.14 -7.59 19.12
C ARG A 465 -24.79 -9.04 18.74
N THR A 466 -25.77 -9.81 18.26
CA THR A 466 -25.60 -11.24 17.90
C THR A 466 -24.75 -11.41 16.64
N ILE A 467 -24.04 -12.54 16.56
CA ILE A 467 -23.09 -12.86 15.49
C ILE A 467 -23.60 -14.11 14.77
N SER A 468 -24.83 -14.03 14.25
CA SER A 468 -25.61 -15.20 13.84
C SER A 468 -25.09 -15.86 12.57
N ASN A 469 -24.91 -17.18 12.64
CA ASN A 469 -24.73 -18.06 11.48
C ASN A 469 -25.69 -19.25 11.60
N ALA A 470 -26.14 -19.77 10.47
CA ALA A 470 -27.03 -20.91 10.39
C ALA A 470 -26.61 -21.84 9.26
N LEU A 471 -26.41 -23.13 9.57
CA LEU A 471 -25.88 -24.12 8.62
C LEU A 471 -26.95 -25.13 8.20
N THR A 472 -27.29 -25.14 6.90
CA THR A 472 -28.05 -26.22 6.26
C THR A 472 -27.09 -27.17 5.55
N VAL A 473 -27.15 -28.48 5.83
CA VAL A 473 -26.27 -29.51 5.26
C VAL A 473 -27.07 -30.45 4.35
N THR A 474 -26.58 -30.66 3.13
CA THR A 474 -27.12 -31.65 2.19
C THR A 474 -26.12 -32.80 2.02
N LEU A 475 -26.61 -34.04 2.08
CA LEU A 475 -25.83 -35.27 1.89
C LEU A 475 -25.93 -35.80 0.45
N LYS A 476 -24.96 -36.64 0.08
CA LYS A 476 -24.87 -37.28 -1.24
C LYS A 476 -26.00 -38.25 -1.58
N ASP A 477 -26.73 -38.73 -0.58
CA ASP A 477 -27.95 -39.54 -0.74
C ASP A 477 -29.22 -38.68 -0.92
N GLY A 478 -29.08 -37.34 -0.95
CA GLY A 478 -30.18 -36.38 -1.09
C GLY A 478 -30.82 -35.94 0.23
N THR A 479 -30.42 -36.53 1.37
CA THR A 479 -30.90 -36.09 2.68
C THR A 479 -30.48 -34.65 2.98
N VAL A 480 -31.41 -33.81 3.40
CA VAL A 480 -31.13 -32.47 3.94
C VAL A 480 -31.34 -32.51 5.44
N LEU A 481 -30.33 -32.08 6.21
CA LEU A 481 -30.44 -31.95 7.66
C LEU A 481 -31.16 -30.64 8.04
N GLU A 482 -31.84 -30.67 9.17
CA GLU A 482 -32.40 -29.48 9.82
C GLU A 482 -31.31 -28.40 10.02
N GLU A 483 -31.65 -27.14 9.70
CA GLU A 483 -30.73 -26.00 9.79
C GLU A 483 -30.31 -25.76 11.25
N GLU A 484 -29.00 -25.87 11.53
CA GLU A 484 -28.47 -25.60 12.85
C GLU A 484 -28.14 -24.10 12.98
N VAL A 485 -28.97 -23.37 13.73
CA VAL A 485 -28.84 -21.93 13.98
C VAL A 485 -28.07 -21.68 15.28
N VAL A 486 -27.07 -20.80 15.26
CA VAL A 486 -26.40 -20.28 16.46
C VAL A 486 -26.32 -18.76 16.36
N GLU A 487 -27.09 -18.05 17.19
CA GLU A 487 -27.19 -16.58 17.17
C GLU A 487 -26.08 -15.90 17.98
N ALA A 488 -25.86 -16.38 19.21
CA ALA A 488 -24.86 -15.88 20.13
C ALA A 488 -23.74 -16.91 20.31
N PRO A 489 -22.48 -16.62 19.92
CA PRO A 489 -21.36 -17.51 20.20
C PRO A 489 -21.10 -17.58 21.72
N LEU A 490 -20.45 -18.66 22.18
CA LEU A 490 -20.22 -18.91 23.61
C LEU A 490 -19.69 -17.69 24.38
N GLY A 491 -18.70 -16.96 23.84
CA GLY A 491 -18.12 -15.78 24.50
C GLY A 491 -18.96 -14.50 24.47
N HIS A 492 -20.18 -14.53 23.94
CA HIS A 492 -21.12 -13.41 23.96
C HIS A 492 -21.66 -13.16 25.39
N ARG A 493 -22.06 -11.92 25.72
CA ARG A 493 -22.58 -11.57 27.05
C ARG A 493 -23.75 -12.46 27.50
N LEU A 494 -24.64 -12.82 26.56
CA LEU A 494 -25.81 -13.67 26.82
C LEU A 494 -25.46 -15.10 27.28
N ARG A 495 -24.22 -15.56 27.06
CA ARG A 495 -23.73 -16.90 27.44
C ARG A 495 -22.56 -16.83 28.44
N ARG A 496 -22.37 -15.70 29.14
CA ARG A 496 -21.19 -15.43 29.99
C ARG A 496 -20.93 -16.51 31.04
N GLU A 497 -21.95 -17.03 31.73
CA GLU A 497 -21.76 -18.06 32.76
C GLU A 497 -21.49 -19.46 32.18
N GLU A 498 -21.96 -19.74 30.96
CA GLU A 498 -21.56 -20.93 30.18
C GLU A 498 -20.10 -20.82 29.72
N ALA A 499 -19.64 -19.60 29.42
CA ALA A 499 -18.29 -19.33 28.94
C ALA A 499 -17.22 -19.34 30.03
N LYS A 500 -17.50 -18.91 31.26
CA LYS A 500 -16.49 -18.77 32.34
C LYS A 500 -15.68 -20.06 32.60
N PRO A 501 -16.27 -21.27 32.71
CA PRO A 501 -15.51 -22.51 32.85
C PRO A 501 -14.58 -22.79 31.65
N GLU A 502 -15.05 -22.54 30.43
CA GLU A 502 -14.28 -22.77 29.20
C GLU A 502 -13.17 -21.73 28.98
N ILE A 503 -13.36 -20.49 29.43
CA ILE A 503 -12.30 -19.47 29.49
C ILE A 503 -11.21 -19.92 30.48
N LEU A 504 -11.59 -20.45 31.65
CA LEU A 504 -10.62 -20.98 32.62
C LEU A 504 -9.89 -22.23 32.08
N ALA A 505 -10.59 -23.10 31.35
CA ALA A 505 -9.99 -24.25 30.68
C ALA A 505 -9.00 -23.81 29.58
N LYS A 506 -9.37 -22.82 28.74
CA LYS A 506 -8.46 -22.18 27.76
C LYS A 506 -7.23 -21.60 28.46
N TYR A 507 -7.42 -20.85 29.54
CA TYR A 507 -6.32 -20.29 30.34
C TYR A 507 -5.37 -21.39 30.84
N LYS A 508 -5.90 -22.45 31.46
CA LYS A 508 -5.10 -23.61 31.92
C LYS A 508 -4.34 -24.29 30.78
N ARG A 509 -4.97 -24.48 29.61
CA ARG A 509 -4.32 -25.05 28.41
C ARG A 509 -3.13 -24.20 27.96
N HIS A 510 -3.27 -22.87 27.95
CA HIS A 510 -2.23 -21.95 27.48
C HIS A 510 -1.08 -21.75 28.49
N LEU A 511 -1.32 -21.97 29.79
CA LEU A 511 -0.27 -21.95 30.82
C LEU A 511 0.63 -23.20 30.75
N GLY A 512 0.05 -24.37 30.47
CA GLY A 512 0.73 -25.69 30.54
C GLY A 512 2.06 -25.81 29.78
N PRO A 513 2.19 -25.30 28.54
CA PRO A 513 3.45 -25.37 27.79
C PRO A 513 4.59 -24.49 28.31
N HIS A 514 4.34 -23.66 29.33
CA HIS A 514 5.28 -22.65 29.82
C HIS A 514 5.68 -22.81 31.29
N TYR A 515 4.91 -23.54 32.09
CA TYR A 515 5.10 -23.64 33.55
C TYR A 515 4.85 -25.06 34.08
N PRO A 516 5.54 -25.49 35.17
CA PRO A 516 5.24 -26.74 35.86
C PRO A 516 3.78 -26.80 36.33
N ALA A 517 3.18 -28.00 36.33
CA ALA A 517 1.74 -28.20 36.58
C ALA A 517 1.25 -27.60 37.91
N GLU A 518 2.05 -27.69 38.99
CA GLU A 518 1.73 -27.09 40.29
C GLU A 518 1.64 -25.55 40.21
N HIS A 519 2.51 -24.92 39.42
CA HIS A 519 2.48 -23.47 39.18
C HIS A 519 1.28 -23.08 38.31
N VAL A 520 0.95 -23.90 37.30
CA VAL A 520 -0.28 -23.72 36.51
C VAL A 520 -1.51 -23.74 37.42
N ASP A 521 -1.61 -24.70 38.34
CA ASP A 521 -2.74 -24.80 39.26
C ASP A 521 -2.78 -23.65 40.29
N LYS A 522 -1.64 -23.16 40.78
CA LYS A 522 -1.56 -21.92 41.57
C LYS A 522 -2.09 -20.70 40.80
N LEU A 523 -1.70 -20.54 39.53
CA LEU A 523 -2.14 -19.42 38.69
C LEU A 523 -3.63 -19.52 38.31
N VAL A 524 -4.17 -20.73 38.15
CA VAL A 524 -5.60 -20.98 37.91
C VAL A 524 -6.42 -20.70 39.17
N ALA A 525 -5.98 -21.13 40.35
CA ALA A 525 -6.65 -20.81 41.62
C ALA A 525 -6.66 -19.30 41.90
N LEU A 526 -5.54 -18.61 41.66
CA LEU A 526 -5.43 -17.15 41.77
C LEU A 526 -6.35 -16.42 40.78
N ALA A 527 -6.62 -16.98 39.60
CA ALA A 527 -7.59 -16.41 38.65
C ALA A 527 -9.05 -16.52 39.14
N GLN A 528 -9.35 -17.43 40.08
CA GLN A 528 -10.68 -17.61 40.66
C GLN A 528 -10.88 -16.82 41.97
N ASP A 529 -9.83 -16.58 42.76
CA ASP A 529 -9.88 -15.69 43.93
C ASP A 529 -9.76 -14.22 43.52
N SER A 530 -10.88 -13.63 43.13
CA SER A 530 -10.99 -12.21 42.77
C SER A 530 -10.54 -11.25 43.87
N LYS A 531 -10.62 -11.63 45.15
CA LYS A 531 -10.25 -10.76 46.28
C LYS A 531 -8.74 -10.72 46.47
N THR A 532 -8.08 -11.87 46.41
CA THR A 532 -6.60 -11.94 46.46
C THR A 532 -6.00 -11.34 45.18
N LEU A 533 -6.59 -11.65 44.02
CA LEU A 533 -6.15 -11.10 42.74
C LEU A 533 -6.22 -9.56 42.71
N ASP A 534 -7.38 -8.95 42.99
CA ASP A 534 -7.56 -7.49 42.97
C ASP A 534 -6.54 -6.74 43.85
N ASN A 535 -6.15 -7.34 44.98
CA ASN A 535 -5.29 -6.73 45.99
C ASN A 535 -3.79 -6.99 45.79
N MET A 536 -3.40 -7.90 44.90
CA MET A 536 -2.00 -8.19 44.59
C MET A 536 -1.33 -6.99 43.91
N ASP A 537 -0.09 -6.68 44.28
CA ASP A 537 0.71 -5.68 43.58
C ASP A 537 1.12 -6.20 42.20
N ILE A 538 1.14 -5.32 41.19
CA ILE A 538 1.23 -5.76 39.80
C ILE A 538 2.60 -6.35 39.42
N ASP A 539 3.67 -5.90 40.07
CA ASP A 539 5.02 -6.41 39.84
C ASP A 539 5.19 -7.84 40.37
N GLU A 540 4.59 -8.15 41.52
CA GLU A 540 4.49 -9.49 42.08
C GLU A 540 3.66 -10.41 41.16
N TYR A 541 2.54 -9.92 40.65
CA TYR A 541 1.71 -10.65 39.69
C TYR A 541 2.43 -10.94 38.35
N VAL A 542 3.29 -10.03 37.90
CA VAL A 542 4.15 -10.20 36.71
C VAL A 542 5.34 -11.13 37.02
N ASP A 543 5.91 -11.07 38.22
CA ASP A 543 7.02 -11.93 38.64
C ASP A 543 6.61 -13.40 38.76
N LEU A 544 5.37 -13.67 39.19
CA LEU A 544 4.73 -14.99 39.08
C LEU A 544 4.61 -15.53 37.64
N ARG A 545 4.95 -14.74 36.62
CA ARG A 545 4.90 -15.08 35.19
C ARG A 545 6.21 -14.79 34.45
N SER A 546 7.30 -14.44 35.16
CA SER A 546 8.64 -14.40 34.57
C SER A 546 9.29 -15.78 34.66
N LEU A 547 10.07 -16.22 33.67
CA LEU A 547 10.77 -17.51 33.79
C LEU A 547 11.89 -17.44 34.85
N SER A 548 12.51 -16.28 35.02
CA SER A 548 13.57 -16.01 36.00
C SER A 548 13.19 -16.28 37.46
N SER A 549 11.92 -16.18 37.85
CA SER A 549 11.48 -16.47 39.22
C SER A 549 11.36 -17.97 39.51
N ILE A 550 11.26 -18.80 38.47
CA ILE A 550 11.23 -20.26 38.60
C ILE A 550 12.65 -20.80 38.81
N ASP A 551 13.63 -20.30 38.05
CA ASP A 551 15.05 -20.61 38.26
C ASP A 551 15.54 -20.26 39.68
N GLU A 552 15.03 -19.18 40.29
CA GLU A 552 15.36 -18.81 41.67
C GLU A 552 14.55 -19.58 42.72
N ALA A 553 13.31 -19.97 42.42
CA ALA A 553 12.53 -20.86 43.30
C ALA A 553 13.14 -22.28 43.37
N GLU A 554 13.61 -22.84 42.25
CA GLU A 554 14.30 -24.13 42.25
C GLU A 554 15.66 -24.05 42.97
N LYS A 555 16.45 -22.99 42.75
CA LYS A 555 17.70 -22.76 43.53
C LYS A 555 17.43 -22.65 45.02
N GLY A 556 16.39 -21.90 45.42
CA GLY A 556 15.97 -21.78 46.82
C GLY A 556 15.57 -23.11 47.46
N MET A 557 15.08 -24.08 46.67
CA MET A 557 14.87 -25.45 47.16
C MET A 557 16.19 -26.22 47.36
N TYR A 558 17.15 -26.13 46.43
CA TYR A 558 18.44 -26.82 46.58
C TYR A 558 19.28 -26.25 47.74
N ASP A 559 19.40 -24.93 47.85
CA ASP A 559 20.13 -24.27 48.94
C ASP A 559 19.47 -24.52 50.32
N SER A 560 18.20 -24.92 50.38
CA SER A 560 17.52 -25.25 51.64
C SER A 560 17.96 -26.57 52.31
N THR A 561 18.85 -27.34 51.67
CA THR A 561 19.23 -28.69 52.13
C THR A 561 20.66 -28.87 52.62
N LEU A 562 21.53 -27.85 52.55
CA LEU A 562 22.91 -27.93 53.04
C LEU A 562 23.30 -26.83 54.05
N GLU A 563 23.85 -27.33 55.16
CA GLU A 563 24.75 -26.68 56.13
C GLU A 563 24.21 -25.69 57.18
N LEU A 564 24.72 -25.91 58.40
CA LEU A 564 24.46 -25.16 59.62
C LEU A 564 25.47 -24.02 59.82
N THR A 565 25.19 -23.19 60.83
CA THR A 565 26.16 -22.33 61.55
C THR A 565 26.82 -21.19 60.77
N ALA A 566 26.28 -19.99 61.02
CA ALA A 566 26.93 -18.69 60.81
C ALA A 566 28.06 -18.42 61.86
N PRO A 567 28.70 -17.23 61.95
CA PRO A 567 28.64 -16.04 61.06
C PRO A 567 30.02 -15.41 60.73
N GLY A 568 30.08 -14.37 59.87
CA GLY A 568 31.21 -13.42 59.96
C GLY A 568 31.43 -12.36 58.87
N PHE A 569 31.15 -11.10 59.22
CA PHE A 569 31.90 -9.87 58.88
C PHE A 569 32.05 -9.32 57.44
N VAL A 570 31.25 -8.27 57.19
CA VAL A 570 31.65 -6.89 56.85
C VAL A 570 32.45 -6.61 55.55
N TYR A 571 31.82 -5.78 54.73
CA TYR A 571 32.30 -5.15 53.50
C TYR A 571 33.31 -4.00 53.77
N MET A 572 34.42 -3.91 53.00
CA MET A 572 35.15 -2.65 52.78
C MET A 572 35.89 -2.59 51.43
N ASP A 573 35.83 -1.40 50.84
CA ASP A 573 36.46 -0.87 49.61
C ASP A 573 36.90 0.59 49.99
N PRO A 574 37.66 1.41 49.21
CA PRO A 574 38.43 1.22 47.96
C PRO A 574 39.91 1.72 48.01
N LYS A 575 40.66 1.55 46.89
CA LYS A 575 41.25 2.67 46.10
C LYS A 575 42.30 2.29 45.01
N LYS A 576 42.21 3.00 43.88
CA LYS A 576 43.28 3.60 43.03
C LYS A 576 44.68 2.93 42.95
N GLN A 577 45.20 2.74 41.72
CA GLN A 577 45.98 3.80 41.02
C GLN A 577 46.17 3.50 39.50
N SER A 578 47.18 4.06 38.83
CA SER A 578 47.17 4.35 37.38
C SER A 578 48.49 4.10 36.63
N LEU A 579 48.40 3.97 35.28
CA LEU A 579 49.39 4.26 34.20
C LEU A 579 49.62 3.10 33.19
N ALA A 580 50.18 3.46 32.03
CA ALA A 580 50.41 2.67 30.80
C ALA A 580 51.93 2.69 30.45
N PRO A 581 52.47 2.15 29.32
CA PRO A 581 51.82 1.61 28.11
C PRO A 581 52.43 0.29 27.53
N THR A 582 52.04 -0.04 26.29
CA THR A 582 52.44 -1.17 25.41
C THR A 582 53.95 -1.26 25.11
N PRO A 583 54.50 -2.44 24.69
CA PRO A 583 54.43 -2.83 23.26
C PRO A 583 54.48 -4.35 22.89
N ALA A 584 54.19 -4.61 21.60
CA ALA A 584 54.69 -5.69 20.72
C ALA A 584 54.20 -7.16 20.82
N LEU A 585 53.89 -7.70 19.62
CA LEU A 585 53.77 -9.10 19.17
C LEU A 585 55.20 -9.74 19.05
N PRO A 586 55.45 -11.06 18.76
CA PRO A 586 54.66 -11.93 17.85
C PRO A 586 54.72 -13.49 18.00
N VAL A 587 54.09 -14.17 17.02
CA VAL A 587 54.19 -15.60 16.56
C VAL A 587 53.67 -16.76 17.45
N SER A 588 53.01 -17.71 16.78
CA SER A 588 52.71 -19.12 17.14
C SER A 588 53.98 -20.02 16.98
N PRO A 589 53.97 -21.39 16.94
CA PRO A 589 52.86 -22.36 17.07
C PRO A 589 53.13 -23.71 17.84
N VAL A 590 52.03 -24.44 18.11
CA VAL A 590 51.87 -25.92 17.97
C VAL A 590 52.56 -26.94 18.93
N HIS A 591 51.73 -27.88 19.42
CA HIS A 591 52.02 -29.26 19.90
C HIS A 591 52.64 -29.49 21.31
N GLN A 592 52.40 -30.65 21.98
CA GLN A 592 51.65 -31.86 21.58
C GLN A 592 50.96 -32.63 22.74
N GLY A 593 49.92 -33.41 22.40
CA GLY A 593 49.50 -34.62 23.12
C GLY A 593 47.98 -34.82 23.20
N ILE A 594 47.40 -36.04 23.15
CA ILE A 594 47.88 -37.39 22.81
C ILE A 594 46.71 -38.13 22.09
N THR A 595 46.99 -39.18 21.30
CA THR A 595 45.96 -40.05 20.66
C THR A 595 46.44 -41.51 20.63
N PRO A 596 45.53 -42.51 20.64
CA PRO A 596 45.38 -43.44 19.49
C PRO A 596 43.89 -43.65 19.09
N CYS A 597 43.45 -43.80 17.83
CA CYS A 597 43.81 -44.75 16.76
C CYS A 597 43.32 -46.21 17.04
N ALA A 598 42.86 -47.06 16.09
CA ALA A 598 42.45 -46.96 14.67
C ALA A 598 41.98 -48.37 14.18
N SER A 599 41.29 -48.63 13.05
CA SER A 599 40.29 -47.90 12.21
C SER A 599 39.90 -48.77 10.97
N VAL A 600 38.65 -48.69 10.43
CA VAL A 600 38.22 -49.16 9.06
C VAL A 600 38.17 -50.74 8.95
N PRO A 601 37.39 -51.45 8.07
CA PRO A 601 36.86 -51.07 6.75
C PRO A 601 35.36 -51.30 6.42
N GLU A 602 35.02 -50.78 5.24
CA GLU A 602 33.82 -51.00 4.41
C GLU A 602 33.84 -52.39 3.71
N LEU A 603 32.68 -52.93 3.30
CA LEU A 603 32.61 -54.14 2.46
C LEU A 603 31.46 -54.09 1.44
N THR A 604 31.82 -54.25 0.15
CA THR A 604 30.90 -54.64 -0.95
C THR A 604 31.21 -56.07 -1.38
N LEU A 605 30.24 -56.80 -1.97
CA LEU A 605 30.32 -58.02 -2.81
C LEU A 605 28.87 -58.59 -2.95
N PRO A 606 28.60 -59.63 -3.79
CA PRO A 606 28.59 -59.62 -5.26
C PRO A 606 27.19 -59.96 -5.82
N ALA A 607 27.05 -60.18 -7.14
CA ALA A 607 25.82 -60.65 -7.77
C ALA A 607 25.76 -62.20 -7.86
N GLY A 608 24.58 -62.81 -7.66
CA GLY A 608 24.39 -64.25 -7.83
C GLY A 608 22.97 -64.80 -7.57
N GLU A 609 22.24 -65.10 -8.65
CA GLU A 609 21.12 -66.06 -8.79
C GLU A 609 19.82 -65.93 -7.96
N LYS A 610 18.81 -66.76 -8.32
CA LYS A 610 17.40 -66.74 -7.87
C LYS A 610 17.00 -68.08 -7.23
N PRO A 611 15.92 -68.10 -6.42
CA PRO A 611 14.81 -69.04 -6.70
C PRO A 611 13.48 -68.34 -7.04
N ASN A 612 12.43 -69.13 -7.35
CA ASN A 612 11.19 -68.67 -7.98
C ASN A 612 9.97 -68.61 -7.03
N GLY A 613 9.02 -67.71 -7.34
CA GLY A 613 7.61 -67.76 -6.90
C GLY A 613 7.18 -66.63 -5.93
N ALA A 614 6.05 -65.93 -6.12
CA ALA A 614 5.12 -65.94 -7.25
C ALA A 614 4.25 -64.66 -7.33
N ALA A 615 3.76 -64.36 -8.54
CA ALA A 615 2.67 -63.42 -8.90
C ALA A 615 2.82 -61.89 -8.64
N GLU A 616 2.34 -61.08 -9.58
CA GLU A 616 2.33 -59.61 -9.54
C GLU A 616 0.99 -59.03 -9.05
N VAL A 617 1.03 -57.84 -8.45
CA VAL A 617 0.01 -56.79 -8.70
C VAL A 617 0.75 -55.47 -8.92
N LYS A 618 0.50 -54.79 -10.05
CA LYS A 618 1.18 -53.54 -10.42
C LYS A 618 0.48 -52.32 -9.84
N THR A 619 1.15 -51.59 -8.94
CA THR A 619 0.80 -50.20 -8.59
C THR A 619 1.82 -49.23 -9.18
N THR A 620 1.35 -48.06 -9.63
CA THR A 620 2.16 -47.05 -10.32
C THR A 620 3.04 -46.27 -9.35
N VAL A 621 4.34 -46.56 -9.37
CA VAL A 621 5.36 -45.85 -8.57
C VAL A 621 5.38 -44.36 -8.94
N LYS A 622 5.10 -43.49 -7.96
CA LYS A 622 5.39 -42.05 -8.07
C LYS A 622 6.89 -41.87 -8.20
N GLY A 623 7.33 -41.10 -9.19
CA GLY A 623 8.74 -40.69 -9.30
C GLY A 623 9.22 -39.91 -8.07
N PRO A 624 10.53 -39.88 -7.79
CA PRO A 624 11.07 -39.22 -6.61
C PRO A 624 10.71 -37.73 -6.59
N VAL A 625 10.41 -37.22 -5.40
CA VAL A 625 10.09 -35.79 -5.19
C VAL A 625 11.35 -34.97 -5.45
N THR A 626 11.39 -34.30 -6.59
CA THR A 626 12.46 -33.35 -6.91
C THR A 626 12.36 -32.13 -6.01
N ASP A 627 13.44 -31.79 -5.31
CA ASP A 627 13.58 -30.49 -4.62
C ASP A 627 13.16 -29.33 -5.53
N LYS A 628 12.40 -28.37 -4.99
CA LYS A 628 12.10 -27.13 -5.70
C LYS A 628 13.43 -26.40 -5.97
N PRO A 629 13.86 -26.23 -7.24
CA PRO A 629 15.19 -25.71 -7.53
C PRO A 629 15.32 -24.29 -6.97
N ARG A 630 16.37 -24.05 -6.17
CA ARG A 630 16.70 -22.72 -5.65
C ARG A 630 16.83 -21.75 -6.84
N LYS A 631 15.93 -20.78 -6.95
CA LYS A 631 15.98 -19.76 -8.03
C LYS A 631 17.39 -19.13 -8.05
N PRO A 632 18.09 -19.15 -9.20
CA PRO A 632 19.46 -18.66 -9.28
C PRO A 632 19.51 -17.16 -8.94
N LYS A 633 20.56 -16.74 -8.23
CA LYS A 633 20.76 -15.33 -7.86
C LYS A 633 21.11 -14.51 -9.11
N THR A 634 20.12 -13.80 -9.65
CA THR A 634 20.24 -12.94 -10.83
C THR A 634 21.47 -12.04 -10.75
N SER A 635 22.24 -11.94 -11.84
CA SER A 635 23.49 -11.19 -11.86
C SER A 635 23.28 -9.70 -11.55
N ARG A 636 24.10 -9.13 -10.64
CA ARG A 636 24.07 -7.69 -10.31
C ARG A 636 24.28 -6.81 -11.54
N TRP A 637 25.03 -7.27 -12.54
CA TRP A 637 25.23 -6.56 -13.80
C TRP A 637 23.97 -6.57 -14.69
N VAL A 638 23.21 -7.67 -14.70
CA VAL A 638 21.93 -7.75 -15.41
C VAL A 638 20.88 -6.86 -14.74
N LEU A 639 20.80 -6.87 -13.41
CA LEU A 639 19.94 -5.96 -12.64
C LEU A 639 20.30 -4.48 -12.92
N PHE A 640 21.59 -4.12 -12.93
CA PHE A 640 22.04 -2.77 -13.31
C PHE A 640 21.69 -2.43 -14.76
N THR A 641 21.90 -3.35 -15.70
CA THR A 641 21.61 -3.14 -17.14
C THR A 641 20.12 -2.93 -17.42
N LEU A 642 19.25 -3.61 -16.67
CA LEU A 642 17.79 -3.45 -16.76
C LEU A 642 17.30 -2.19 -16.03
N TRP A 643 17.94 -1.80 -14.92
CA TRP A 643 17.63 -0.54 -14.22
C TRP A 643 18.09 0.69 -15.01
N PHE A 644 19.33 0.69 -15.52
CA PHE A 644 19.90 1.74 -16.38
C PHE A 644 19.53 1.50 -17.85
N ASN A 645 18.21 1.39 -18.07
CA ASN A 645 17.59 1.22 -19.37
C ASN A 645 17.81 2.44 -20.30
N THR A 646 17.33 2.34 -21.54
CA THR A 646 17.44 3.41 -22.54
C THR A 646 16.72 4.70 -22.11
N TYR A 647 15.70 4.62 -21.24
CA TYR A 647 15.03 5.82 -20.69
C TYR A 647 16.00 6.59 -19.78
N ARG A 648 16.67 5.90 -18.84
CA ARG A 648 17.64 6.56 -17.95
C ARG A 648 18.85 7.08 -18.71
N LYS A 649 19.35 6.35 -19.70
CA LYS A 649 20.43 6.79 -20.59
C LYS A 649 20.07 8.10 -21.30
N PHE A 650 18.88 8.20 -21.90
CA PHE A 650 18.43 9.44 -22.53
C PHE A 650 18.23 10.58 -21.54
N PHE A 651 17.60 10.33 -20.40
CA PHE A 651 17.40 11.34 -19.35
C PHE A 651 18.74 11.91 -18.89
N THR A 652 19.68 11.05 -18.48
CA THR A 652 21.02 11.44 -18.03
C THR A 652 21.78 12.20 -19.12
N PHE A 653 21.77 11.72 -20.37
CA PHE A 653 22.45 12.40 -21.48
C PHE A 653 21.88 13.81 -21.74
N VAL A 654 20.56 13.94 -21.88
CA VAL A 654 19.90 15.22 -22.18
C VAL A 654 20.08 16.23 -21.04
N THR A 655 19.94 15.79 -19.78
CA THR A 655 20.10 16.68 -18.63
C THR A 655 21.57 17.08 -18.41
N LEU A 656 22.55 16.19 -18.57
CA LEU A 656 23.97 16.54 -18.48
C LEU A 656 24.42 17.47 -19.62
N LEU A 657 23.95 17.24 -20.85
CA LEU A 657 24.24 18.10 -22.00
C LEU A 657 23.71 19.53 -21.76
N ASN A 658 22.47 19.68 -21.31
CA ASN A 658 21.89 20.98 -20.98
C ASN A 658 22.56 21.63 -19.77
N LEU A 659 22.86 20.88 -18.70
CA LEU A 659 23.58 21.39 -17.53
C LEU A 659 24.96 21.92 -17.90
N THR A 660 25.69 21.20 -18.77
CA THR A 660 26.97 21.66 -19.33
C THR A 660 26.80 22.97 -20.11
N GLY A 661 25.74 23.08 -20.92
CA GLY A 661 25.38 24.32 -21.61
C GLY A 661 25.07 25.49 -20.66
N ILE A 662 24.32 25.26 -19.58
CA ILE A 662 24.01 26.28 -18.57
C ILE A 662 25.28 26.74 -17.86
N ILE A 663 26.19 25.82 -17.50
CA ILE A 663 27.48 26.14 -16.87
C ILE A 663 28.35 26.97 -17.84
N LEU A 664 28.45 26.58 -19.11
CA LEU A 664 29.21 27.33 -20.11
C LEU A 664 28.63 28.72 -20.37
N ALA A 665 27.30 28.88 -20.36
CA ALA A 665 26.63 30.18 -20.46
C ALA A 665 26.90 31.05 -19.21
N ALA A 666 26.82 30.47 -18.01
CA ALA A 666 27.12 31.16 -16.75
C ALA A 666 28.59 31.63 -16.66
N CYS A 667 29.50 30.90 -17.31
CA CYS A 667 30.92 31.26 -17.41
C CYS A 667 31.28 32.19 -18.59
N GLY A 668 30.32 32.69 -19.37
CA GLY A 668 30.59 33.53 -20.54
C GLY A 668 31.35 32.80 -21.67
N ARG A 669 31.15 31.48 -21.78
CA ARG A 669 31.81 30.59 -22.75
C ARG A 669 30.81 29.99 -23.75
N PHE A 670 29.60 30.54 -23.87
CA PHE A 670 28.60 30.09 -24.83
C PHE A 670 27.86 31.28 -25.49
N PRO A 671 28.50 32.01 -26.42
CA PRO A 671 27.98 33.27 -26.96
C PRO A 671 26.62 33.16 -27.67
N TYR A 672 26.28 31.97 -28.18
CA TYR A 672 24.95 31.71 -28.73
C TYR A 672 23.87 31.73 -27.64
N ALA A 673 24.13 31.15 -26.47
CA ALA A 673 23.17 31.16 -25.36
C ALA A 673 22.89 32.58 -24.86
N GLU A 674 23.92 33.42 -24.72
CA GLU A 674 23.81 34.82 -24.28
C GLU A 674 22.78 35.63 -25.08
N ASN A 675 22.65 35.35 -26.39
CA ASN A 675 21.72 36.05 -27.28
C ASN A 675 20.40 35.29 -27.51
N HIS A 676 20.33 34.00 -27.16
CA HIS A 676 19.21 33.09 -27.50
C HIS A 676 18.76 32.19 -26.34
N LEU A 677 18.82 32.68 -25.09
CA LEU A 677 18.31 31.96 -23.91
C LEU A 677 16.84 31.52 -24.07
N GLY A 678 16.00 32.29 -24.77
CA GLY A 678 14.61 31.90 -25.03
C GLY A 678 14.50 30.68 -25.96
N ALA A 679 15.29 30.66 -27.03
CA ALA A 679 15.37 29.53 -27.95
C ALA A 679 15.81 28.23 -27.23
N LEU A 680 16.77 28.32 -26.29
CA LEU A 680 17.22 27.16 -25.51
C LEU A 680 16.16 26.62 -24.53
N VAL A 681 15.35 27.50 -23.92
CA VAL A 681 14.17 27.10 -23.13
C VAL A 681 13.15 26.40 -24.02
N LEU A 682 12.75 27.06 -25.11
CA LEU A 682 11.58 26.64 -25.89
C LEU A 682 11.89 25.46 -26.83
N GLY A 683 13.12 25.33 -27.32
CA GLY A 683 13.58 24.14 -28.03
C GLY A 683 13.53 22.89 -27.15
N ASN A 684 13.91 23.00 -25.87
CA ASN A 684 13.74 21.93 -24.89
C ASN A 684 12.26 21.61 -24.64
N LEU A 685 11.42 22.61 -24.36
CA LEU A 685 10.00 22.37 -24.09
C LEU A 685 9.24 21.84 -25.32
N LEU A 686 9.57 22.28 -26.53
CA LEU A 686 9.07 21.73 -27.79
C LEU A 686 9.49 20.27 -27.99
N CYS A 687 10.77 19.94 -27.77
CA CYS A 687 11.25 18.56 -27.83
C CYS A 687 10.51 17.67 -26.82
N ALA A 688 10.29 18.16 -25.59
CA ALA A 688 9.51 17.45 -24.58
C ALA A 688 8.06 17.18 -25.03
N ILE A 689 7.38 18.16 -25.66
CA ILE A 689 6.03 18.00 -26.21
C ILE A 689 6.02 16.98 -27.36
N LEU A 690 6.97 17.08 -28.30
CA LEU A 690 7.09 16.15 -29.44
C LEU A 690 7.20 14.70 -28.99
N MET A 691 8.06 14.40 -28.00
CA MET A 691 8.26 13.03 -27.48
C MET A 691 7.06 12.43 -26.71
N ARG A 692 5.95 13.18 -26.58
CA ARG A 692 4.64 12.67 -26.11
C ARG A 692 3.50 12.88 -27.10
N ASN A 693 3.73 13.53 -28.24
CA ASN A 693 2.70 13.81 -29.23
C ASN A 693 2.37 12.57 -30.10
N GLU A 694 1.08 12.31 -30.27
CA GLU A 694 0.57 11.09 -30.91
C GLU A 694 0.85 11.03 -32.43
N LEU A 695 0.97 12.18 -33.10
CA LEU A 695 1.33 12.30 -34.51
C LEU A 695 2.85 12.13 -34.70
N TRP A 696 3.65 12.79 -33.86
CA TRP A 696 5.11 12.67 -33.90
C TRP A 696 5.58 11.24 -33.63
N MET A 697 5.01 10.57 -32.62
CA MET A 697 5.33 9.16 -32.36
C MET A 697 4.92 8.26 -33.53
N ARG A 698 3.78 8.50 -34.17
CA ARG A 698 3.40 7.80 -35.41
C ARG A 698 4.41 8.00 -36.53
N PHE A 699 4.91 9.22 -36.71
CA PHE A 699 5.95 9.52 -37.69
C PHE A 699 7.26 8.76 -37.39
N LEU A 700 7.74 8.78 -36.14
CA LEU A 700 8.95 8.04 -35.75
C LEU A 700 8.82 6.52 -35.97
N TYR A 701 7.70 5.91 -35.56
CA TYR A 701 7.45 4.49 -35.83
C TYR A 701 7.32 4.19 -37.33
N MET A 702 6.71 5.09 -38.12
CA MET A 702 6.61 4.95 -39.58
C MET A 702 7.99 4.97 -40.25
N VAL A 703 8.86 5.91 -39.85
CA VAL A 703 10.26 5.99 -40.34
C VAL A 703 11.04 4.73 -39.97
N ALA A 704 10.87 4.18 -38.77
CA ALA A 704 11.53 2.94 -38.37
C ALA A 704 11.03 1.72 -39.17
N ILE A 705 9.71 1.58 -39.34
CA ILE A 705 9.09 0.42 -40.01
C ILE A 705 9.39 0.41 -41.52
N TYR A 706 9.26 1.56 -42.21
CA TYR A 706 9.49 1.61 -43.66
C TYR A 706 10.93 1.93 -44.05
N GLY A 707 11.69 2.63 -43.20
CA GLY A 707 13.06 3.06 -43.49
C GLY A 707 14.15 2.14 -42.95
N LEU A 708 13.89 1.33 -41.91
CA LEU A 708 14.92 0.56 -41.19
C LEU A 708 14.59 -0.95 -41.02
N SER A 709 13.48 -1.45 -41.56
CA SER A 709 13.11 -2.88 -41.50
C SER A 709 14.03 -3.83 -42.26
N TRP A 710 14.86 -3.31 -43.18
CA TRP A 710 15.91 -4.06 -43.89
C TRP A 710 17.21 -4.21 -43.09
N THR A 711 17.38 -3.49 -41.97
CA THR A 711 18.64 -3.44 -41.21
C THR A 711 18.89 -4.71 -40.38
N PRO A 712 20.15 -5.00 -39.97
CA PRO A 712 20.45 -6.15 -39.11
C PRO A 712 19.70 -6.12 -37.77
N ILE A 713 19.40 -7.30 -37.20
CA ILE A 713 18.64 -7.45 -35.95
C ILE A 713 19.13 -6.53 -34.81
N PRO A 714 20.45 -6.38 -34.52
CA PRO A 714 20.92 -5.45 -33.49
C PRO A 714 20.48 -3.98 -33.71
N VAL A 715 20.39 -3.53 -34.97
CA VAL A 715 19.91 -2.18 -35.32
C VAL A 715 18.42 -2.07 -35.08
N LYS A 716 17.63 -3.07 -35.51
CA LYS A 716 16.18 -3.15 -35.22
C LYS A 716 15.91 -3.07 -33.72
N LEU A 717 16.64 -3.85 -32.92
CA LEU A 717 16.51 -3.86 -31.45
C LEU A 717 16.89 -2.52 -30.82
N ALA A 718 17.96 -1.86 -31.30
CA ALA A 718 18.34 -0.53 -30.84
C ALA A 718 17.24 0.50 -31.15
N VAL A 719 16.71 0.51 -32.37
CA VAL A 719 15.63 1.42 -32.80
C VAL A 719 14.36 1.21 -31.97
N VAL A 720 13.95 -0.04 -31.72
CA VAL A 720 12.78 -0.33 -30.88
C VAL A 720 13.01 0.05 -29.42
N SER A 721 14.22 -0.17 -28.89
CA SER A 721 14.60 0.32 -27.56
C SER A 721 14.48 1.85 -27.48
N ILE A 722 14.92 2.58 -28.51
CA ILE A 722 14.80 4.04 -28.59
C ILE A 722 13.33 4.46 -28.63
N LEU A 723 12.54 3.93 -29.57
CA LEU A 723 11.12 4.25 -29.76
C LEU A 723 10.25 3.98 -28.52
N GLN A 724 10.58 2.93 -27.76
CA GLN A 724 9.92 2.62 -26.50
C GLN A 724 10.28 3.63 -25.40
N HIS A 725 11.56 4.00 -25.30
CA HIS A 725 12.10 4.75 -24.16
C HIS A 725 12.25 6.27 -24.39
N VAL A 726 11.68 6.83 -25.48
CA VAL A 726 11.62 8.29 -25.76
C VAL A 726 11.13 9.15 -24.59
N GLY A 727 10.40 8.56 -23.63
CA GLY A 727 10.02 9.21 -22.39
C GLY A 727 11.20 9.80 -21.60
N GLY A 728 12.41 9.24 -21.74
CA GLY A 728 13.62 9.76 -21.11
C GLY A 728 14.06 11.09 -21.71
N ILE A 729 13.94 11.22 -23.04
CA ILE A 729 14.15 12.50 -23.76
C ILE A 729 13.11 13.51 -23.31
N HIS A 730 11.83 13.12 -23.27
CA HIS A 730 10.75 13.98 -22.78
C HIS A 730 11.02 14.56 -21.38
N SER A 731 11.31 13.69 -20.40
CA SER A 731 11.54 14.12 -19.02
C SER A 731 12.85 14.90 -18.86
N GLY A 732 13.91 14.52 -19.59
CA GLY A 732 15.19 15.24 -19.59
C GLY A 732 15.06 16.64 -20.17
N CYS A 733 14.36 16.79 -21.31
CA CYS A 733 14.09 18.08 -21.93
C CYS A 733 13.12 18.94 -21.11
N ALA A 734 12.09 18.37 -20.47
CA ALA A 734 11.18 19.13 -19.62
C ALA A 734 11.91 19.75 -18.41
N LEU A 735 12.73 18.95 -17.72
CA LEU A 735 13.56 19.44 -16.61
C LEU A 735 14.61 20.46 -17.09
N SER A 736 15.24 20.21 -18.22
CA SER A 736 16.25 21.12 -18.80
C SER A 736 15.65 22.45 -19.26
N GLY A 737 14.46 22.45 -19.85
CA GLY A 737 13.74 23.65 -20.24
C GLY A 737 13.36 24.51 -19.02
N ALA A 738 12.94 23.89 -17.92
CA ALA A 738 12.73 24.58 -16.65
C ALA A 738 14.03 25.16 -16.07
N ALA A 739 15.14 24.42 -16.11
CA ALA A 739 16.45 24.92 -15.65
C ALA A 739 16.95 26.12 -16.48
N TRP A 740 16.83 26.07 -17.81
CA TRP A 740 17.11 27.21 -18.67
C TRP A 740 16.17 28.40 -18.42
N LEU A 741 14.89 28.15 -18.06
CA LEU A 741 13.92 29.21 -17.77
C LEU A 741 14.24 29.91 -16.46
N ILE A 742 14.63 29.16 -15.43
CA ILE A 742 15.18 29.71 -14.18
C ILE A 742 16.40 30.59 -14.51
N TYR A 743 17.35 30.09 -15.30
CA TYR A 743 18.53 30.86 -15.71
C TYR A 743 18.15 32.16 -16.45
N LYS A 744 17.25 32.11 -17.45
CA LYS A 744 16.77 33.29 -18.18
C LYS A 744 16.08 34.30 -17.26
N VAL A 745 15.27 33.85 -16.29
CA VAL A 745 14.59 34.74 -15.34
C VAL A 745 15.59 35.36 -14.35
N VAL A 746 16.58 34.61 -13.87
CA VAL A 746 17.67 35.16 -13.05
C VAL A 746 18.45 36.23 -13.83
N ASP A 747 18.76 36.00 -15.09
CA ASP A 747 19.49 36.97 -15.92
C ASP A 747 18.68 38.27 -16.14
N ILE A 748 17.39 38.15 -16.47
CA ILE A 748 16.46 39.31 -16.56
C ILE A 748 16.38 40.07 -15.22
N ILE A 749 16.44 39.38 -14.07
CA ILE A 749 16.44 40.00 -12.74
C ILE A 749 17.78 40.68 -12.40
N ARG A 750 18.91 40.15 -12.89
CA ARG A 750 20.23 40.82 -12.78
C ARG A 750 20.21 42.15 -13.54
N TYR A 751 19.65 42.16 -14.75
CA TYR A 751 19.52 43.35 -15.58
C TYR A 751 18.23 44.16 -15.35
N ARG A 752 17.56 44.00 -14.19
CA ARG A 752 16.26 44.63 -13.88
C ARG A 752 16.20 46.15 -14.08
N ALA A 753 17.34 46.85 -13.99
CA ALA A 753 17.42 48.30 -14.17
C ALA A 753 17.19 48.77 -15.62
N VAL A 754 17.32 47.86 -16.60
CA VAL A 754 17.10 48.12 -18.04
C VAL A 754 15.99 47.24 -18.64
N GLN A 755 15.18 46.60 -17.79
CA GLN A 755 14.11 45.69 -18.18
C GLN A 755 12.75 46.24 -17.76
N HIS A 756 11.76 46.17 -18.64
CA HIS A 756 10.41 46.61 -18.29
C HIS A 756 9.80 45.70 -17.20
N PRO A 757 9.21 46.25 -16.10
CA PRO A 757 8.73 45.43 -14.98
C PRO A 757 7.75 44.31 -15.37
N ALA A 758 6.93 44.53 -16.39
CA ALA A 758 5.98 43.55 -16.89
C ALA A 758 6.65 42.32 -17.58
N ILE A 759 7.88 42.45 -18.08
CA ILE A 759 8.68 41.32 -18.61
C ILE A 759 9.20 40.46 -17.46
N ILE A 760 9.65 41.10 -16.37
CA ILE A 760 10.08 40.43 -15.14
C ILE A 760 8.91 39.65 -14.55
N ALA A 761 7.74 40.29 -14.39
CA ALA A 761 6.51 39.64 -13.89
C ALA A 761 6.04 38.48 -14.78
N SER A 762 5.93 38.65 -16.10
CA SER A 762 5.50 37.57 -17.00
C SER A 762 6.51 36.41 -17.04
N GLY A 763 7.81 36.68 -16.94
CA GLY A 763 8.85 35.66 -16.80
C GLY A 763 8.71 34.85 -15.51
N ILE A 764 8.53 35.51 -14.36
CA ILE A 764 8.32 34.84 -13.05
C ILE A 764 7.06 33.98 -13.08
N ILE A 765 5.93 34.51 -13.56
CA ILE A 765 4.65 33.77 -13.61
C ILE A 765 4.76 32.55 -14.55
N THR A 766 5.42 32.70 -15.70
CA THR A 766 5.69 31.58 -16.61
C THR A 766 6.54 30.51 -15.93
N ASN A 767 7.60 30.92 -15.23
CA ASN A 767 8.47 29.99 -14.50
C ASN A 767 7.71 29.23 -13.40
N VAL A 768 6.84 29.90 -12.64
CA VAL A 768 5.99 29.24 -11.62
C VAL A 768 5.08 28.18 -12.24
N PHE A 769 4.36 28.48 -13.33
CA PHE A 769 3.49 27.48 -13.97
C PHE A 769 4.26 26.31 -14.60
N ILE A 770 5.41 26.56 -15.24
CA ILE A 770 6.25 25.50 -15.80
C ILE A 770 6.86 24.63 -14.69
N ILE A 771 7.34 25.23 -13.59
CA ILE A 771 7.86 24.48 -12.42
C ILE A 771 6.76 23.62 -11.79
N ILE A 772 5.55 24.13 -11.56
CA ILE A 772 4.42 23.34 -11.03
C ILE A 772 4.06 22.18 -11.98
N SER A 773 4.07 22.43 -13.30
CA SER A 773 3.83 21.38 -14.30
C SER A 773 4.91 20.28 -14.26
N VAL A 774 6.19 20.64 -14.12
CA VAL A 774 7.30 19.68 -14.00
C VAL A 774 7.27 18.94 -12.65
N LEU A 775 7.04 19.64 -11.52
CA LEU A 775 6.98 19.04 -10.18
C LEU A 775 5.82 18.05 -10.04
N SER A 776 4.63 18.38 -10.57
CA SER A 776 3.49 17.45 -10.55
C SER A 776 3.74 16.16 -11.34
N ALA A 777 4.65 16.19 -12.31
CA ALA A 777 5.05 15.03 -13.11
C ALA A 777 6.17 14.18 -12.49
N PHE A 778 6.67 14.49 -11.28
CA PHE A 778 7.65 13.64 -10.59
C PHE A 778 7.06 12.27 -10.27
N PRO A 779 7.84 11.17 -10.41
CA PRO A 779 7.37 9.81 -10.15
C PRO A 779 6.59 9.62 -8.84
N TRP A 780 7.05 10.19 -7.73
CA TRP A 780 6.35 10.09 -6.45
C TRP A 780 4.93 10.69 -6.50
N VAL A 781 4.80 11.95 -6.92
CA VAL A 781 3.51 12.65 -7.03
C VAL A 781 2.60 11.94 -8.04
N ARG A 782 3.16 11.53 -9.18
CA ARG A 782 2.46 10.89 -10.29
C ARG A 782 1.95 9.48 -9.96
N ASN A 783 2.68 8.71 -9.14
CA ASN A 783 2.25 7.38 -8.68
C ASN A 783 1.25 7.48 -7.53
N THR A 784 1.50 8.32 -6.51
CA THR A 784 0.66 8.38 -5.31
C THR A 784 -0.64 9.14 -5.55
N TYR A 785 -0.64 10.17 -6.41
CA TYR A 785 -1.78 11.05 -6.64
C TYR A 785 -2.13 11.18 -8.14
N HIS A 786 -2.26 10.06 -8.85
CA HIS A 786 -2.44 10.02 -10.32
C HIS A 786 -3.48 11.02 -10.87
N ASN A 787 -4.66 11.10 -10.26
CA ASN A 787 -5.75 11.97 -10.74
C ASN A 787 -5.47 13.46 -10.44
N VAL A 788 -4.73 13.75 -9.36
CA VAL A 788 -4.22 15.10 -9.03
C VAL A 788 -3.16 15.50 -10.04
N PHE A 789 -2.24 14.59 -10.39
CA PHE A 789 -1.27 14.79 -11.48
C PHE A 789 -1.99 15.06 -12.82
N GLU A 790 -2.92 14.20 -13.25
CA GLU A 790 -3.59 14.36 -14.55
C GLU A 790 -4.34 15.69 -14.65
N ARG A 791 -4.98 16.13 -13.56
CA ARG A 791 -5.68 17.43 -13.49
C ARG A 791 -4.70 18.60 -13.55
N HIS A 792 -3.73 18.69 -12.63
CA HIS A 792 -2.88 19.88 -12.52
C HIS A 792 -1.85 19.97 -13.65
N HIS A 793 -1.21 18.86 -14.05
CA HIS A 793 -0.27 18.86 -15.18
C HIS A 793 -0.95 19.28 -16.50
N ARG A 794 -2.23 18.93 -16.70
CA ARG A 794 -3.05 19.37 -17.85
C ARG A 794 -3.40 20.86 -17.78
N PHE A 795 -4.08 21.30 -16.71
CA PHE A 795 -4.61 22.67 -16.66
C PHE A 795 -3.54 23.73 -16.36
N VAL A 796 -2.55 23.44 -15.51
CA VAL A 796 -1.40 24.33 -15.30
C VAL A 796 -0.47 24.32 -16.53
N GLY A 797 -0.40 23.20 -17.28
CA GLY A 797 0.28 23.15 -18.58
C GLY A 797 -0.31 24.12 -19.60
N TRP A 798 -1.64 24.25 -19.67
CA TRP A 798 -2.31 25.24 -20.52
C TRP A 798 -2.01 26.69 -20.08
N LEU A 799 -2.07 26.99 -18.78
CA LEU A 799 -1.72 28.32 -18.24
C LEU A 799 -0.24 28.66 -18.47
N GLY A 800 0.65 27.69 -18.31
CA GLY A 800 2.07 27.80 -18.63
C GLY A 800 2.32 28.10 -20.11
N LEU A 801 1.60 27.46 -21.02
CA LEU A 801 1.67 27.74 -22.46
C LEU A 801 1.15 29.15 -22.79
N ALA A 802 0.02 29.57 -22.21
CA ALA A 802 -0.53 30.92 -22.40
C ALA A 802 0.43 32.01 -21.89
N MET A 803 1.00 31.83 -20.69
CA MET A 803 1.99 32.76 -20.14
C MET A 803 3.32 32.71 -20.89
N THR A 804 3.71 31.56 -21.44
CA THR A 804 4.87 31.45 -22.35
C THR A 804 4.68 32.34 -23.57
N TRP A 805 3.49 32.38 -24.17
CA TRP A 805 3.18 33.29 -25.28
C TRP A 805 3.29 34.76 -24.88
N VAL A 806 2.73 35.14 -23.73
CA VAL A 806 2.84 36.51 -23.17
C VAL A 806 4.32 36.89 -22.98
N PHE A 807 5.10 36.02 -22.32
CA PHE A 807 6.53 36.25 -22.06
C PHE A 807 7.39 36.26 -23.33
N VAL A 808 7.09 35.43 -24.33
CA VAL A 808 7.77 35.44 -25.64
C VAL A 808 7.51 36.74 -26.38
N ILE A 809 6.25 37.15 -26.51
CA ILE A 809 5.92 38.41 -27.20
C ILE A 809 6.60 39.57 -26.47
N MET A 810 6.45 39.66 -25.15
CA MET A 810 6.96 40.79 -24.38
C MET A 810 8.50 40.85 -24.30
N SER A 811 9.18 39.71 -24.16
CA SER A 811 10.66 39.71 -24.09
C SER A 811 11.35 39.91 -25.45
N ASN A 812 10.63 39.81 -26.57
CA ASN A 812 11.19 40.04 -27.91
C ASN A 812 10.73 41.35 -28.57
N THR A 813 9.66 42.00 -28.09
CA THR A 813 9.24 43.32 -28.58
C THR A 813 9.81 44.50 -27.79
N TYR A 814 10.45 44.29 -26.63
CA TYR A 814 11.07 45.35 -25.85
C TYR A 814 12.54 45.58 -26.23
N ASP A 815 12.90 46.82 -26.57
CA ASP A 815 14.28 47.19 -26.90
C ASP A 815 15.03 47.70 -25.66
N ILE A 816 15.80 46.80 -25.04
CA ILE A 816 16.63 47.07 -23.84
C ILE A 816 17.59 48.27 -24.05
N LYS A 817 18.03 48.56 -25.29
CA LYS A 817 18.96 49.66 -25.59
C LYS A 817 18.27 51.01 -25.77
N ARG A 818 16.96 51.03 -26.02
CA ARG A 818 16.16 52.26 -26.18
C ARG A 818 15.16 52.50 -25.05
N GLY A 819 14.85 51.47 -24.27
CA GLY A 819 13.81 51.50 -23.24
C GLY A 819 12.37 51.43 -23.78
N GLU A 820 12.20 51.20 -25.08
CA GLU A 820 10.94 51.33 -25.80
C GLU A 820 10.36 50.00 -26.31
N TRP A 821 9.04 49.97 -26.52
CA TRP A 821 8.33 48.87 -27.17
C TRP A 821 8.38 49.03 -28.70
N ARG A 822 9.01 48.08 -29.38
CA ARG A 822 9.04 47.97 -30.84
C ARG A 822 7.63 47.72 -31.38
N ARG A 823 7.34 48.33 -32.53
CA ARG A 823 6.03 48.22 -33.23
C ARG A 823 6.13 47.51 -34.58
N ASP A 824 7.32 47.12 -35.02
CA ASP A 824 7.51 46.32 -36.23
C ASP A 824 7.22 44.84 -35.95
N SER A 825 6.39 44.21 -36.78
CA SER A 825 6.14 42.77 -36.71
C SER A 825 7.32 41.95 -37.23
N HIS A 826 8.22 42.55 -38.00
CA HIS A 826 9.35 41.86 -38.63
C HIS A 826 10.38 41.34 -37.61
N SER A 827 10.73 42.11 -36.58
CA SER A 827 11.62 41.63 -35.52
C SER A 827 11.02 40.43 -34.79
N LEU A 828 9.73 40.48 -34.41
CA LEU A 828 9.06 39.36 -33.75
C LEU A 828 8.93 38.11 -34.65
N LEU A 829 8.73 38.27 -35.96
CA LEU A 829 8.73 37.15 -36.92
C LEU A 829 10.12 36.53 -37.15
N SER A 830 11.19 37.26 -36.84
CA SER A 830 12.58 36.81 -37.04
C SER A 830 13.18 36.02 -35.86
N VAL A 831 12.56 36.05 -34.67
CA VAL A 831 13.07 35.33 -33.49
C VAL A 831 12.59 33.86 -33.46
N GLN A 832 13.48 32.97 -33.01
CA GLN A 832 13.21 31.53 -32.97
C GLN A 832 12.14 31.17 -31.92
N GLU A 833 12.10 31.94 -30.85
CA GLU A 833 11.17 31.86 -29.73
C GLU A 833 9.69 31.86 -30.18
N LEU A 834 9.34 32.72 -31.15
CA LEU A 834 7.97 32.77 -31.68
C LEU A 834 7.62 31.45 -32.38
N TRP A 835 8.50 30.95 -33.24
CA TRP A 835 8.25 29.74 -34.01
C TRP A 835 8.20 28.49 -33.13
N PHE A 836 9.04 28.41 -32.09
CA PHE A 836 8.92 27.34 -31.10
C PHE A 836 7.58 27.42 -30.32
N ALA A 837 7.12 28.61 -29.93
CA ALA A 837 5.80 28.77 -29.30
C ALA A 837 4.64 28.39 -30.23
N VAL A 838 4.72 28.74 -31.53
CA VAL A 838 3.78 28.29 -32.58
C VAL A 838 3.74 26.77 -32.68
N PHE A 839 4.88 26.11 -32.84
CA PHE A 839 4.92 24.65 -32.97
C PHE A 839 4.48 23.95 -31.67
N MET A 840 4.85 24.46 -30.49
CA MET A 840 4.36 23.95 -29.20
C MET A 840 2.84 23.99 -29.14
N THR A 841 2.21 25.14 -29.46
CA THR A 841 0.75 25.28 -29.49
C THR A 841 0.10 24.33 -30.51
N ILE A 842 0.66 24.18 -31.71
CA ILE A 842 0.13 23.24 -32.72
C ILE A 842 0.18 21.79 -32.20
N PHE A 843 1.32 21.33 -31.68
CA PHE A 843 1.45 19.95 -31.18
C PHE A 843 0.67 19.69 -29.88
N VAL A 844 0.36 20.72 -29.08
CA VAL A 844 -0.56 20.60 -27.94
C VAL A 844 -2.02 20.57 -28.38
N LEU A 845 -2.41 21.29 -29.44
CA LEU A 845 -3.79 21.32 -29.97
C LEU A 845 -4.20 20.09 -30.80
N ILE A 846 -3.28 19.49 -31.55
CA ILE A 846 -3.57 18.33 -32.44
C ILE A 846 -4.38 17.19 -31.76
N PRO A 847 -4.06 16.74 -30.53
CA PRO A 847 -4.85 15.71 -29.85
C PRO A 847 -6.29 16.12 -29.51
N TRP A 848 -6.59 17.42 -29.40
CA TRP A 848 -7.93 17.93 -29.09
C TRP A 848 -8.80 18.08 -30.33
N VAL A 849 -8.25 18.57 -31.45
CA VAL A 849 -9.01 18.66 -32.71
C VAL A 849 -9.37 17.29 -33.29
N THR A 850 -8.68 16.22 -32.89
CA THR A 850 -9.00 14.82 -33.23
C THR A 850 -9.92 14.11 -32.21
N LEU A 851 -10.33 14.78 -31.13
CA LEU A 851 -11.21 14.21 -30.11
C LEU A 851 -12.67 14.12 -30.62
N ARG A 852 -13.32 12.97 -30.46
CA ARG A 852 -14.75 12.79 -30.75
C ARG A 852 -15.42 11.95 -29.68
N GLU A 853 -16.70 12.18 -29.46
CA GLU A 853 -17.59 11.19 -28.88
C GLU A 853 -17.93 10.13 -29.94
N VAL A 854 -17.94 8.86 -29.54
CA VAL A 854 -18.15 7.71 -30.45
C VAL A 854 -19.04 6.69 -29.75
N PRO A 855 -20.06 6.11 -30.43
CA PRO A 855 -20.86 5.03 -29.86
C PRO A 855 -20.01 3.79 -29.59
N VAL A 856 -20.38 3.05 -28.54
CA VAL A 856 -19.76 1.77 -28.18
C VAL A 856 -20.81 0.76 -27.74
N GLU A 857 -20.61 -0.48 -28.17
CA GLU A 857 -21.22 -1.64 -27.52
C GLU A 857 -20.29 -2.10 -26.39
N VAL A 858 -20.87 -2.48 -25.24
CA VAL A 858 -20.11 -2.88 -24.05
C VAL A 858 -20.54 -4.29 -23.65
N GLU A 859 -19.67 -5.26 -23.90
CA GLU A 859 -19.81 -6.64 -23.42
C GLU A 859 -19.15 -6.75 -22.05
N ILE A 860 -19.84 -7.36 -21.07
CA ILE A 860 -19.31 -7.64 -19.73
C ILE A 860 -19.28 -9.15 -19.56
N PRO A 861 -18.18 -9.82 -19.97
CA PRO A 861 -18.05 -11.27 -19.82
C PRO A 861 -17.81 -11.68 -18.36
N SER A 862 -17.28 -10.79 -17.53
CA SER A 862 -17.15 -11.01 -16.08
C SER A 862 -17.06 -9.69 -15.31
N PRO A 863 -17.32 -9.67 -13.98
CA PRO A 863 -17.13 -8.48 -13.14
C PRO A 863 -15.70 -7.91 -13.10
N LYS A 864 -14.73 -8.57 -13.75
CA LYS A 864 -13.31 -8.18 -13.80
C LYS A 864 -12.92 -7.49 -15.12
N VAL A 865 -13.76 -7.53 -16.15
CA VAL A 865 -13.43 -7.08 -17.51
C VAL A 865 -14.66 -6.47 -18.20
N ALA A 866 -14.51 -5.29 -18.79
CA ALA A 866 -15.39 -4.79 -19.84
C ALA A 866 -14.69 -4.89 -21.21
N VAL A 867 -15.41 -5.33 -22.23
CA VAL A 867 -14.94 -5.38 -23.63
C VAL A 867 -15.74 -4.36 -24.43
N LEU A 868 -15.08 -3.27 -24.84
CA LEU A 868 -15.72 -2.18 -25.59
C LEU A 868 -15.50 -2.41 -27.09
N LYS A 869 -16.58 -2.56 -27.86
CA LYS A 869 -16.58 -2.70 -29.33
C LYS A 869 -16.90 -1.36 -29.99
N PHE A 870 -16.14 -1.02 -31.03
CA PHE A 870 -16.20 0.22 -31.80
C PHE A 870 -16.34 -0.09 -33.30
N GLU A 871 -17.14 0.69 -34.02
CA GLU A 871 -17.47 0.52 -35.46
C GLU A 871 -16.35 0.96 -36.43
N ARG A 872 -15.12 0.45 -36.25
CA ARG A 872 -14.01 0.68 -37.19
C ARG A 872 -12.88 -0.33 -37.09
N GLY A 873 -12.40 -0.88 -38.21
CA GLY A 873 -11.19 -1.69 -38.26
C GLY A 873 -9.90 -0.91 -37.96
N MET A 874 -8.94 -1.55 -37.28
CA MET A 874 -7.70 -0.93 -36.79
C MET A 874 -6.46 -1.75 -37.15
N GLN A 875 -5.29 -1.08 -37.23
CA GLN A 875 -3.99 -1.76 -37.41
C GLN A 875 -3.42 -2.23 -36.07
N GLN A 876 -2.74 -3.37 -36.09
CA GLN A 876 -1.96 -3.91 -34.99
C GLN A 876 -1.00 -2.89 -34.33
N GLY A 877 -0.75 -3.07 -33.03
CA GLY A 877 0.19 -2.26 -32.25
C GLY A 877 -0.24 -0.84 -31.88
N LEU A 878 -1.40 -0.40 -32.37
CA LEU A 878 -2.01 0.86 -31.98
C LEU A 878 -2.72 0.73 -30.63
N LEU A 879 -2.73 1.83 -29.87
CA LEU A 879 -3.32 1.93 -28.54
C LEU A 879 -4.35 3.07 -28.52
N GLY A 880 -5.45 2.86 -27.79
CA GLY A 880 -6.56 3.81 -27.67
C GLY A 880 -6.51 4.57 -26.36
N ARG A 881 -6.97 5.83 -26.37
CA ARG A 881 -7.34 6.58 -25.17
C ARG A 881 -8.86 6.78 -25.14
N ILE A 882 -9.50 6.52 -24.01
CA ILE A 882 -10.95 6.72 -23.81
C ILE A 882 -11.21 7.50 -22.51
N SER A 883 -12.31 8.24 -22.49
CA SER A 883 -12.84 8.96 -21.33
C SER A 883 -14.38 8.91 -21.35
N ARG A 884 -15.00 9.22 -20.21
CA ARG A 884 -16.43 9.54 -20.10
C ARG A 884 -16.76 10.99 -20.45
N THR A 885 -15.75 11.87 -20.58
CA THR A 885 -15.95 13.30 -20.85
C THR A 885 -14.99 13.81 -21.93
N SER A 886 -15.27 15.00 -22.47
CA SER A 886 -14.42 15.67 -23.44
C SER A 886 -13.13 16.29 -22.85
N VAL A 887 -12.97 16.34 -21.51
CA VAL A 887 -11.92 17.14 -20.85
C VAL A 887 -11.15 16.43 -19.73
N MET A 888 -11.74 15.46 -19.03
CA MET A 888 -11.11 14.74 -17.89
C MET A 888 -10.68 13.31 -18.27
N GLU A 889 -9.82 12.71 -17.45
CA GLU A 889 -9.61 11.24 -17.31
C GLU A 889 -9.48 10.43 -18.62
N TYR A 890 -8.31 10.49 -19.27
CA TYR A 890 -8.02 9.77 -20.52
C TYR A 890 -7.16 8.51 -20.31
N HIS A 891 -7.81 7.41 -19.98
CA HIS A 891 -7.17 6.11 -19.75
C HIS A 891 -6.80 5.40 -21.07
N ALA A 892 -5.66 4.70 -21.09
CA ALA A 892 -5.10 4.09 -22.28
C ALA A 892 -5.23 2.55 -22.27
N PHE A 893 -5.72 1.97 -23.37
CA PHE A 893 -5.98 0.53 -23.50
C PHE A 893 -5.45 -0.05 -24.82
N GLY A 894 -5.26 -1.37 -24.82
CA GLY A 894 -4.90 -2.13 -26.03
C GLY A 894 -6.08 -2.28 -26.99
N ILE A 895 -5.78 -2.23 -28.30
CA ILE A 895 -6.77 -2.41 -29.38
C ILE A 895 -6.58 -3.79 -30.04
N ILE A 896 -7.65 -4.57 -30.07
CA ILE A 896 -7.78 -5.81 -30.86
C ILE A 896 -8.59 -5.49 -32.11
N SER A 897 -8.13 -5.89 -33.29
CA SER A 897 -8.91 -5.85 -34.52
C SER A 897 -8.36 -6.85 -35.52
N GLU A 898 -9.22 -7.39 -36.38
CA GLU A 898 -8.83 -8.30 -37.46
C GLU A 898 -8.04 -7.59 -38.57
N GLY A 899 -8.17 -6.25 -38.68
CA GLY A 899 -7.39 -5.46 -39.62
C GLY A 899 -7.99 -4.08 -39.91
N ARG A 900 -7.24 -3.24 -40.63
CA ARG A 900 -7.68 -1.90 -41.09
C ARG A 900 -9.00 -1.91 -41.89
N LYS A 901 -9.39 -3.06 -42.46
CA LYS A 901 -10.61 -3.26 -43.26
C LYS A 901 -11.77 -3.93 -42.49
N SER A 902 -11.59 -4.35 -41.23
CA SER A 902 -12.70 -4.92 -40.45
C SER A 902 -13.78 -3.87 -40.17
N GLY A 903 -15.02 -4.31 -39.96
CA GLY A 903 -16.10 -3.43 -39.50
C GLY A 903 -15.90 -2.94 -38.06
N CYS A 904 -15.04 -3.59 -37.24
CA CYS A 904 -14.89 -3.22 -35.84
C CYS A 904 -13.47 -3.38 -35.24
N HIS A 905 -13.31 -2.79 -34.05
CA HIS A 905 -12.22 -3.08 -33.13
C HIS A 905 -12.74 -3.14 -31.68
N TYR A 906 -11.99 -3.82 -30.83
CA TYR A 906 -12.30 -4.05 -29.43
C TYR A 906 -11.22 -3.46 -28.52
N MET A 907 -11.59 -3.00 -27.33
CA MET A 907 -10.67 -2.64 -26.25
C MET A 907 -11.03 -3.42 -24.99
N ILE A 908 -10.05 -4.16 -24.44
CA ILE A 908 -10.22 -4.91 -23.19
C ILE A 908 -9.84 -3.99 -22.02
N CYS A 909 -10.84 -3.64 -21.22
CA CYS A 909 -10.72 -2.78 -20.05
C CYS A 909 -10.78 -3.63 -18.78
N GLY A 910 -9.62 -3.93 -18.20
CA GLY A 910 -9.53 -4.63 -16.91
C GLY A 910 -9.94 -3.73 -15.75
N VAL A 911 -10.73 -4.26 -14.82
CA VAL A 911 -11.15 -3.51 -13.62
C VAL A 911 -9.98 -3.39 -12.64
N GLN A 912 -9.40 -2.19 -12.55
CA GLN A 912 -8.24 -1.89 -11.70
C GLN A 912 -8.36 -0.55 -10.93
N GLY A 913 -9.27 0.34 -11.34
CA GLY A 913 -9.56 1.61 -10.68
C GLY A 913 -10.95 2.15 -11.04
N ASP A 914 -11.37 3.26 -10.45
CA ASP A 914 -12.78 3.66 -10.42
C ASP A 914 -13.38 3.94 -11.81
N PHE A 915 -12.62 4.55 -12.72
CA PHE A 915 -12.99 4.67 -14.14
C PHE A 915 -13.37 3.32 -14.75
N THR A 916 -12.54 2.29 -14.56
CA THR A 916 -12.76 0.93 -15.09
C THR A 916 -13.86 0.17 -14.35
N ARG A 917 -14.06 0.40 -13.04
CA ARG A 917 -15.23 -0.11 -12.31
C ARG A 917 -16.50 0.48 -12.89
N GLY A 918 -16.51 1.78 -13.18
CA GLY A 918 -17.63 2.49 -13.80
C GLY A 918 -18.01 1.96 -15.18
N LEU A 919 -17.06 1.45 -15.98
CA LEU A 919 -17.37 0.80 -17.26
C LEU A 919 -18.17 -0.51 -17.10
N VAL A 920 -18.00 -1.22 -15.98
CA VAL A 920 -18.75 -2.46 -15.66
C VAL A 920 -20.04 -2.14 -14.92
N ALA A 921 -20.01 -1.28 -13.90
CA ALA A 921 -21.15 -0.99 -13.04
C ALA A 921 -22.22 -0.09 -13.68
N ASN A 922 -21.87 0.69 -14.70
CA ASN A 922 -22.80 1.57 -15.42
C ASN A 922 -22.36 1.68 -16.90
N PRO A 923 -22.70 0.70 -17.76
CA PRO A 923 -22.13 0.60 -19.11
C PRO A 923 -22.49 1.80 -20.00
N PRO A 924 -21.52 2.58 -20.50
CA PRO A 924 -21.81 3.77 -21.29
C PRO A 924 -22.15 3.41 -22.75
N LYS A 925 -23.14 4.10 -23.34
CA LYS A 925 -23.49 3.97 -24.77
C LYS A 925 -22.51 4.71 -25.70
N THR A 926 -21.79 5.70 -25.18
CA THR A 926 -20.82 6.52 -25.90
C THR A 926 -19.57 6.74 -25.05
N VAL A 927 -18.42 6.88 -25.68
CA VAL A 927 -17.17 7.29 -25.01
C VAL A 927 -16.42 8.34 -25.82
N TRP A 928 -15.71 9.20 -25.12
CA TRP A 928 -14.86 10.23 -25.70
C TRP A 928 -13.48 9.64 -26.03
N THR A 929 -13.09 9.65 -27.31
CA THR A 929 -11.83 9.06 -27.77
C THR A 929 -11.18 9.89 -28.87
N ARG A 930 -9.85 9.90 -28.92
CA ARG A 930 -9.11 10.52 -30.02
C ARG A 930 -9.18 9.64 -31.26
N GLN A 931 -9.47 10.23 -32.42
CA GLN A 931 -9.44 9.52 -33.69
C GLN A 931 -8.02 9.07 -34.06
N LEU A 932 -7.01 9.85 -33.66
CA LEU A 932 -5.60 9.50 -33.81
C LEU A 932 -5.18 8.52 -32.70
N LYS A 933 -5.18 7.21 -33.01
CA LYS A 933 -4.68 6.18 -32.07
C LYS A 933 -3.15 6.15 -32.08
N PHE A 934 -2.50 6.16 -30.91
CA PHE A 934 -1.04 6.25 -30.80
C PHE A 934 -0.36 4.89 -30.99
N ALA A 935 0.91 4.89 -31.42
CA ALA A 935 1.70 3.66 -31.56
C ALA A 935 2.33 3.24 -30.23
N GLY A 936 2.26 1.95 -29.90
CA GLY A 936 3.02 1.33 -28.81
C GLY A 936 4.08 0.36 -29.34
N PRO A 937 4.86 -0.30 -28.45
CA PRO A 937 5.93 -1.22 -28.86
C PRO A 937 5.47 -2.33 -29.82
N GLY A 938 4.25 -2.84 -29.62
CA GLY A 938 3.61 -3.83 -30.50
C GLY A 938 3.31 -3.34 -31.94
N HIS A 939 3.60 -2.08 -32.29
CA HIS A 939 3.55 -1.57 -33.66
C HIS A 939 4.87 -1.77 -34.40
N ALA A 940 5.99 -1.82 -33.68
CA ALA A 940 7.29 -2.19 -34.24
C ALA A 940 7.43 -3.70 -34.51
N SER A 941 6.37 -4.48 -34.31
CA SER A 941 6.29 -5.89 -34.73
C SER A 941 6.63 -6.06 -36.21
N ALA A 942 6.18 -5.11 -37.04
CA ALA A 942 6.42 -5.05 -38.48
C ALA A 942 7.90 -4.81 -38.88
N MET A 943 8.82 -4.63 -37.92
CA MET A 943 10.26 -4.61 -38.19
C MET A 943 10.89 -6.01 -38.16
N PHE A 944 10.26 -7.01 -37.55
CA PHE A 944 10.85 -8.33 -37.32
C PHE A 944 10.17 -9.41 -38.18
N ASN A 945 10.96 -10.40 -38.62
CA ASN A 945 10.48 -11.47 -39.46
C ASN A 945 9.66 -12.49 -38.67
N ARG A 946 10.06 -12.81 -37.42
CA ARG A 946 9.36 -13.71 -36.49
C ARG A 946 9.48 -13.18 -35.06
N GLY A 947 8.42 -13.28 -34.27
CA GLY A 947 8.43 -12.81 -32.87
C GLY A 947 7.41 -13.50 -31.97
N ILE A 948 7.52 -13.25 -30.66
CA ILE A 948 6.63 -13.79 -29.63
C ILE A 948 5.90 -12.63 -28.93
N ARG A 949 4.56 -12.69 -28.85
CA ARG A 949 3.78 -11.88 -27.89
C ARG A 949 3.46 -12.75 -26.69
N ILE A 950 4.12 -12.50 -25.56
CA ILE A 950 3.70 -13.09 -24.27
C ILE A 950 2.89 -12.06 -23.48
N CYS A 951 1.76 -12.47 -22.92
CA CYS A 951 0.89 -11.59 -22.16
C CYS A 951 0.20 -12.29 -20.99
N THR A 952 -0.11 -11.53 -19.94
CA THR A 952 -0.83 -12.04 -18.76
C THR A 952 -2.17 -11.34 -18.58
N GLY A 953 -3.27 -12.11 -18.45
CA GLY A 953 -4.61 -11.58 -18.24
C GLY A 953 -5.01 -10.55 -19.31
N THR A 954 -5.44 -9.36 -18.88
CA THR A 954 -5.90 -8.25 -19.74
C THR A 954 -4.85 -7.72 -20.72
N GLY A 955 -3.56 -8.06 -20.52
CA GLY A 955 -2.48 -7.76 -21.48
C GLY A 955 -2.70 -8.32 -22.88
N ILE A 956 -3.60 -9.32 -23.04
CA ILE A 956 -4.07 -9.83 -24.33
C ILE A 956 -4.63 -8.72 -25.24
N GLY A 957 -5.24 -7.69 -24.67
CA GLY A 957 -5.76 -6.51 -25.40
C GLY A 957 -4.71 -5.76 -26.23
N ALA A 958 -3.44 -5.80 -25.83
CA ALA A 958 -2.34 -5.20 -26.59
C ALA A 958 -1.56 -6.22 -27.45
N ALA A 959 -1.76 -7.53 -27.22
CA ALA A 959 -1.01 -8.61 -27.85
C ALA A 959 -1.74 -9.24 -29.04
N LEU A 960 -3.04 -9.49 -28.92
CA LEU A 960 -3.80 -10.33 -29.84
C LEU A 960 -3.81 -9.78 -31.28
N SER A 961 -4.00 -8.46 -31.42
CA SER A 961 -3.98 -7.76 -32.72
C SER A 961 -2.71 -8.01 -33.54
N THR A 962 -1.54 -8.11 -32.90
CA THR A 962 -0.27 -8.43 -33.56
C THR A 962 -0.26 -9.85 -34.14
N CYS A 963 -0.85 -10.81 -33.43
CA CYS A 963 -0.80 -12.23 -33.76
C CYS A 963 -1.87 -12.62 -34.82
N ILE A 964 -3.02 -11.92 -34.80
CA ILE A 964 -4.06 -12.01 -35.84
C ILE A 964 -3.59 -11.34 -37.15
N GLN A 965 -3.00 -10.14 -37.08
CA GLN A 965 -2.58 -9.41 -38.28
C GLN A 965 -1.17 -9.79 -38.78
N SER A 966 -0.56 -10.85 -38.27
CA SER A 966 0.74 -11.35 -38.75
C SER A 966 0.92 -12.84 -38.45
N PRO A 967 1.04 -13.70 -39.48
CA PRO A 967 1.22 -15.14 -39.30
C PRO A 967 2.58 -15.52 -38.70
N ASN A 968 3.52 -14.57 -38.57
CA ASN A 968 4.85 -14.84 -38.03
C ASN A 968 4.99 -14.47 -36.53
N TRP A 969 3.89 -14.24 -35.83
CA TRP A 969 3.89 -13.78 -34.43
C TRP A 969 3.18 -14.75 -33.48
N PHE A 970 3.96 -15.54 -32.74
CA PHE A 970 3.46 -16.55 -31.80
C PHE A 970 2.79 -15.91 -30.58
N LEU A 971 1.63 -16.43 -30.16
CA LEU A 971 0.90 -15.94 -28.99
C LEU A 971 1.14 -16.84 -27.76
N ILE A 972 1.65 -16.27 -26.66
CA ILE A 972 1.58 -16.93 -25.34
C ILE A 972 0.65 -16.10 -24.46
N TRP A 973 -0.49 -16.67 -24.07
CA TRP A 973 -1.43 -16.02 -23.16
C TRP A 973 -1.59 -16.82 -21.87
N ILE A 974 -1.12 -16.25 -20.77
CA ILE A 974 -1.25 -16.82 -19.43
C ILE A 974 -2.39 -16.10 -18.72
N GLY A 975 -3.44 -16.83 -18.35
CA GLY A 975 -4.60 -16.31 -17.64
C GLY A 975 -5.08 -17.24 -16.54
N SER A 976 -6.27 -17.00 -16.03
CA SER A 976 -7.00 -17.86 -15.10
C SER A 976 -8.46 -17.80 -15.48
N ASP A 977 -9.10 -18.95 -15.71
CA ASP A 977 -10.49 -19.03 -16.16
C ASP A 977 -10.71 -18.17 -17.42
N GLN A 978 -9.87 -18.39 -18.45
CA GLN A 978 -9.64 -17.43 -19.55
C GLN A 978 -10.92 -17.09 -20.31
N GLU A 979 -11.65 -18.12 -20.73
CA GLU A 979 -12.90 -18.02 -21.47
C GLU A 979 -14.01 -17.36 -20.64
N ARG A 980 -14.18 -17.79 -19.38
CA ARG A 980 -15.17 -17.23 -18.43
C ARG A 980 -14.85 -15.79 -18.02
N THR A 981 -13.58 -15.38 -18.04
CA THR A 981 -13.16 -14.04 -17.61
C THR A 981 -13.21 -13.01 -18.74
N PHE A 982 -12.88 -13.42 -19.97
CA PHE A 982 -12.71 -12.54 -21.13
C PHE A 982 -13.75 -12.69 -22.24
N GLY A 983 -14.63 -13.70 -22.14
CA GLY A 983 -15.81 -13.85 -22.97
C GLY A 983 -15.59 -14.64 -24.27
N PRO A 984 -16.70 -15.12 -24.87
CA PRO A 984 -16.66 -15.86 -26.13
C PRO A 984 -16.15 -14.98 -27.28
N THR A 985 -16.31 -13.67 -27.22
CA THR A 985 -15.77 -12.73 -28.23
C THR A 985 -14.24 -12.78 -28.29
N VAL A 986 -13.55 -12.77 -27.15
CA VAL A 986 -12.08 -12.79 -27.11
C VAL A 986 -11.54 -14.18 -27.43
N ALA A 987 -12.18 -15.24 -26.90
CA ALA A 987 -11.81 -16.62 -27.22
C ALA A 987 -12.04 -16.94 -28.71
N GLY A 988 -13.18 -16.53 -29.27
CA GLY A 988 -13.51 -16.69 -30.70
C GLY A 988 -12.55 -15.93 -31.61
N LEU A 989 -12.14 -14.71 -31.26
CA LEU A 989 -11.12 -13.97 -32.01
C LEU A 989 -9.74 -14.64 -32.00
N ILE A 990 -9.41 -15.43 -30.97
CA ILE A 990 -8.21 -16.26 -30.94
C ILE A 990 -8.40 -17.48 -31.84
N HIS A 991 -9.40 -18.32 -31.56
CA HIS A 991 -9.59 -19.61 -32.24
C HIS A 991 -9.96 -19.50 -33.74
N LYS A 992 -10.52 -18.37 -34.17
CA LYS A 992 -10.83 -18.09 -35.59
C LYS A 992 -9.60 -17.73 -36.43
N HIS A 993 -8.55 -17.18 -35.81
CA HIS A 993 -7.48 -16.43 -36.51
C HIS A 993 -6.05 -16.78 -36.09
N ILE A 994 -5.88 -17.66 -35.11
CA ILE A 994 -4.56 -18.14 -34.68
C ILE A 994 -4.60 -19.66 -34.63
N GLU A 995 -3.67 -20.24 -35.37
CA GLU A 995 -3.48 -21.66 -35.59
C GLU A 995 -2.98 -22.32 -34.29
N PRO A 996 -3.45 -23.52 -33.89
CA PRO A 996 -3.08 -24.15 -32.61
C PRO A 996 -1.57 -24.30 -32.39
N GLU A 997 -0.82 -24.63 -33.44
CA GLU A 997 0.65 -24.73 -33.45
C GLU A 997 1.37 -23.39 -33.24
N ARG A 998 0.64 -22.28 -33.22
CA ARG A 998 1.15 -20.91 -33.15
C ARG A 998 0.68 -20.14 -31.90
N MET A 999 0.01 -20.84 -30.97
CA MET A 999 -0.41 -20.29 -29.68
C MET A 999 -0.22 -21.25 -28.51
N ILE A 1000 0.06 -20.68 -27.33
CA ILE A 1000 -0.02 -21.36 -26.05
C ILE A 1000 -1.00 -20.61 -25.17
N LEU A 1001 -2.17 -21.22 -24.97
CA LEU A 1001 -3.21 -20.73 -24.06
C LEU A 1001 -3.06 -21.45 -22.72
N TRP A 1002 -2.43 -20.78 -21.75
CA TRP A 1002 -2.24 -21.30 -20.40
C TRP A 1002 -3.29 -20.74 -19.45
N ASP A 1003 -4.39 -21.48 -19.29
CA ASP A 1003 -5.33 -21.27 -18.20
C ASP A 1003 -4.75 -21.85 -16.90
N SER A 1004 -4.23 -20.97 -16.05
CA SER A 1004 -3.57 -21.32 -14.79
C SER A 1004 -4.53 -21.93 -13.77
N LYS A 1005 -5.85 -21.71 -13.90
CA LYS A 1005 -6.86 -22.33 -13.04
C LYS A 1005 -7.12 -23.77 -13.49
N LYS A 1006 -7.32 -23.99 -14.80
CA LYS A 1006 -7.50 -25.35 -15.37
C LYS A 1006 -6.23 -26.21 -15.24
N ARG A 1007 -5.05 -25.60 -15.12
CA ARG A 1007 -3.73 -26.27 -15.03
C ARG A 1007 -3.11 -26.27 -13.62
N GLY A 1008 -3.85 -25.88 -12.58
CA GLY A 1008 -3.40 -25.95 -11.18
C GLY A 1008 -2.22 -25.03 -10.81
N GLY A 1009 -1.90 -24.03 -11.63
CA GLY A 1009 -0.78 -23.13 -11.39
C GLY A 1009 -0.36 -22.31 -12.62
N ARG A 1010 0.46 -21.27 -12.36
CA ARG A 1010 1.18 -20.51 -13.39
C ARG A 1010 2.34 -21.36 -13.93
N PRO A 1011 2.66 -21.35 -15.24
CA PRO A 1011 3.78 -22.13 -15.75
C PRO A 1011 5.11 -21.54 -15.30
N ASP A 1012 6.19 -22.33 -15.36
CA ASP A 1012 7.53 -21.76 -15.53
C ASP A 1012 7.53 -20.95 -16.83
N THR A 1013 7.41 -19.64 -16.66
CA THR A 1013 7.25 -18.70 -17.76
C THR A 1013 8.56 -18.53 -18.52
N MET A 1014 9.71 -18.88 -17.92
CA MET A 1014 11.02 -18.82 -18.57
C MET A 1014 11.36 -20.10 -19.33
N ALA A 1015 11.00 -21.28 -18.81
CA ALA A 1015 11.06 -22.52 -19.59
C ALA A 1015 10.20 -22.39 -20.87
N LEU A 1016 8.94 -21.97 -20.70
CA LEU A 1016 7.99 -21.79 -21.80
C LEU A 1016 8.46 -20.77 -22.86
N LEU A 1017 9.14 -19.69 -22.44
CA LEU A 1017 9.75 -18.73 -23.34
C LEU A 1017 11.00 -19.28 -24.04
N ARG A 1018 11.88 -19.99 -23.31
CA ARG A 1018 13.11 -20.60 -23.85
C ARG A 1018 12.79 -21.67 -24.91
N GLU A 1019 11.77 -22.49 -24.66
CA GLU A 1019 11.28 -23.52 -25.57
C GLU A 1019 10.67 -22.88 -26.82
N THR A 1020 9.69 -21.98 -26.64
CA THR A 1020 9.04 -21.28 -27.78
C THR A 1020 10.03 -20.46 -28.60
N TRP A 1021 11.00 -19.79 -27.97
CA TRP A 1021 12.05 -19.03 -28.68
C TRP A 1021 12.87 -19.92 -29.62
N LYS A 1022 13.24 -21.13 -29.17
CA LYS A 1022 13.99 -22.11 -29.97
C LYS A 1022 13.13 -22.76 -31.05
N SER A 1023 11.95 -23.29 -30.71
CA SER A 1023 11.08 -24.00 -31.66
C SER A 1023 10.47 -23.07 -32.71
N PHE A 1024 10.10 -21.84 -32.32
CA PHE A 1024 9.56 -20.83 -33.23
C PHE A 1024 10.65 -19.92 -33.85
N GLY A 1025 11.94 -20.13 -33.56
CA GLY A 1025 13.06 -19.37 -34.16
C GLY A 1025 12.84 -17.84 -34.13
N ALA A 1026 12.48 -17.30 -32.98
CA ALA A 1026 12.03 -15.92 -32.84
C ALA A 1026 13.20 -14.91 -32.84
N GLU A 1027 13.00 -13.73 -33.44
CA GLU A 1027 13.96 -12.63 -33.39
C GLU A 1027 13.78 -11.73 -32.16
N VAL A 1028 12.57 -11.69 -31.58
CA VAL A 1028 12.20 -10.79 -30.50
C VAL A 1028 11.00 -11.30 -29.67
N ILE A 1029 10.98 -10.96 -28.38
CA ILE A 1029 9.86 -11.19 -27.45
C ILE A 1029 9.30 -9.83 -27.01
N PHE A 1030 8.00 -9.59 -27.18
CA PHE A 1030 7.30 -8.45 -26.60
C PHE A 1030 6.37 -8.93 -25.46
N ILE A 1031 6.72 -8.57 -24.22
CA ILE A 1031 6.03 -8.95 -22.99
C ILE A 1031 4.99 -7.88 -22.62
N THR A 1032 3.74 -8.30 -22.39
CA THR A 1032 2.68 -7.46 -21.81
C THR A 1032 2.20 -8.06 -20.48
N SER A 1033 2.85 -7.72 -19.37
CA SER A 1033 2.53 -8.27 -18.03
C SER A 1033 2.52 -7.22 -16.91
N ASN A 1034 2.03 -7.62 -15.73
CA ASN A 1034 2.12 -6.84 -14.49
C ASN A 1034 3.60 -6.62 -14.08
N LYS A 1035 3.89 -5.66 -13.20
CA LYS A 1035 5.27 -5.28 -12.87
C LYS A 1035 6.15 -6.47 -12.46
N GLN A 1036 5.66 -7.34 -11.59
CA GLN A 1036 6.40 -8.52 -11.12
C GLN A 1036 6.70 -9.52 -12.24
N GLY A 1037 5.68 -9.94 -13.01
CA GLY A 1037 5.86 -10.89 -14.11
C GLY A 1037 6.69 -10.32 -15.25
N ASN A 1038 6.55 -9.03 -15.52
CA ASN A 1038 7.36 -8.28 -16.47
C ASN A 1038 8.83 -8.28 -16.06
N ASP A 1039 9.13 -7.93 -14.82
CA ASP A 1039 10.50 -7.91 -14.29
C ASP A 1039 11.14 -9.31 -14.26
N GLU A 1040 10.38 -10.35 -13.90
CA GLU A 1040 10.84 -11.74 -13.91
C GLU A 1040 11.21 -12.20 -15.33
N MET A 1041 10.31 -11.99 -16.31
CA MET A 1041 10.58 -12.33 -17.71
C MET A 1041 11.71 -11.49 -18.31
N MET A 1042 11.79 -10.19 -18.01
CA MET A 1042 12.87 -9.31 -18.51
C MET A 1042 14.25 -9.70 -17.94
N ARG A 1043 14.32 -10.17 -16.69
CA ARG A 1043 15.56 -10.71 -16.09
C ARG A 1043 15.95 -12.01 -16.76
N GLY A 1044 15.06 -13.00 -16.75
CA GLY A 1044 15.34 -14.33 -17.31
C GLY A 1044 15.70 -14.28 -18.80
N CYS A 1045 14.97 -13.51 -19.61
CA CYS A 1045 15.32 -13.32 -21.02
C CYS A 1045 16.71 -12.70 -21.19
N LYS A 1046 17.08 -11.73 -20.33
CA LYS A 1046 18.37 -11.05 -20.41
C LYS A 1046 19.54 -11.94 -19.97
N GLU A 1047 19.33 -12.88 -19.05
CA GLU A 1047 20.32 -13.89 -18.64
C GLU A 1047 20.49 -14.99 -19.71
N GLU A 1048 19.39 -15.40 -20.35
CA GLU A 1048 19.38 -16.36 -21.47
C GLU A 1048 19.81 -15.74 -22.83
N GLY A 1049 20.18 -14.45 -22.85
CA GLY A 1049 20.53 -13.71 -24.07
C GLY A 1049 19.36 -13.35 -25.00
N MET A 1050 18.17 -13.89 -24.76
CA MET A 1050 16.94 -13.66 -25.55
C MET A 1050 16.55 -12.17 -25.59
N HIS A 1051 16.12 -11.71 -26.77
CA HIS A 1051 15.87 -10.30 -27.02
C HIS A 1051 14.43 -9.92 -26.65
N ALA A 1052 14.25 -9.31 -25.47
CA ALA A 1052 12.93 -9.00 -24.91
C ALA A 1052 12.68 -7.50 -24.67
N PHE A 1053 11.42 -7.08 -24.85
CA PHE A 1053 10.91 -5.76 -24.50
C PHE A 1053 9.64 -5.89 -23.65
N GLY A 1054 9.66 -5.30 -22.46
CA GLY A 1054 8.55 -5.36 -21.49
C GLY A 1054 7.56 -4.21 -21.56
N THR A 1055 6.48 -4.30 -20.77
CA THR A 1055 5.69 -3.16 -20.35
C THR A 1055 6.61 -2.15 -19.65
N LEU A 1056 6.58 -0.87 -20.03
CA LEU A 1056 7.27 0.16 -19.24
C LEU A 1056 6.46 0.45 -17.97
N TRP A 1057 7.11 0.24 -16.82
CA TRP A 1057 6.64 0.68 -15.50
C TRP A 1057 7.35 1.97 -15.04
N ASP A 1058 7.82 2.77 -15.99
CA ASP A 1058 8.43 4.10 -15.81
C ASP A 1058 7.32 5.16 -15.54
N PHE A 1059 6.70 5.03 -14.37
CA PHE A 1059 5.69 5.95 -13.82
C PHE A 1059 6.35 7.01 -12.92
#